data_AF-A0A916U0J7-F1
#
_entry.id   AF-A0A916U0J7-F1
#
_cell.length_a   1.000
_cell.length_b   1.000
_cell.length_c   1.000
_cell.angle_alpha   90.00
_cell.angle_beta   90.00
_cell.angle_gamma   90.00
#
_symmetry.space_group_name_H-M   'P 1'
#
loop_
_entity.id
_entity.type
_entity.pdbx_description
1 polymer ?
#
loop_
_entity_poly.entity_id
_entity_poly.type
_entity_poly.pdbx_seq_one_letter_code
_entity_poly.pdbx_strand_id
1 'polypeptide(L)'
;MAKVTETRLTIAAFIYAIEIDLKILLNQYLIPNFQDLSFLREPDVIEKIKRRFKGDNPGLVPEENLQEVIEFLDFQETYTTLIKNKAFFPETVYLEVKSLVASLDNLVPIRNRVMHTRPLLSDDFSNTWIFISTLVESKNLSWSTLKDTKSKIETDPSYVLTLSIPSYGEKTDEAYHNLPAPDFDETGFIGRKRDISDVSKLILGNNRVVSIIGEGGVGKSALALKIAYDILDLKEQNPFDLIIWITAKSTMLTANGILEIKNALKDYAGVIEGIGDIIGASKNSLDDILEYMDVFKVLLIIDNLETILDESIREFIREAQMKCKILITSRIGLGELEFRRPIFGLTESESILLIRQFASIKQSDILNRLPSKQLISIAEKLHYNPLALKWFVSSVELGTDPNVVVSDLEQVLSFCLSNVYEQLSGEGRQVIDTILAARKNLNDAQLIYLTGLPSIVLRRTINELFATTMVTREIIHNADGNEVMYQISDFAKDYILLKHPVEVSFVKNIISKINSLSKTTSSINQATQANEFALNAITIRNVNEKVTARLISEALKFSKSGSNLENSGDTVESKKSYLLALERINEAKSILPNYFEIYRVSAFIKATSGDILGAEQDYLTGFEMEPDNPRLLYFYAGFLLYSFDDVENATIAAEKLYRLKPDSKYPALLLSRCYSTAFKHREAIELVEKVIEQGSLNKSELRIANTDLINMYGYWGNEIVQNEGDYQKAIKTFIKGLSIFEYCVNERNFDGRMIKKFCSTLKTFIKAIPKIHNEDNLEYIKELFIKYDDQLALNQSKTYLSNMVGEAYGIEFISKVNGLQGFINRINPTMHLAFITISDGTDLYVNANSFRYRTDFENLKEGDRVSYQLGQNKLGKCAINVIVE
;
A
#
# COMPACT_ATOMS: atom_id res chain seq x y z
N MET A 1 14.03 26.30 -43.69
CA MET A 1 14.84 25.07 -43.74
C MET A 1 14.29 24.22 -44.87
N ALA A 2 15.14 23.52 -45.64
CA ALA A 2 14.68 22.59 -46.67
C ALA A 2 13.94 21.40 -46.06
N LYS A 3 13.09 20.74 -46.84
CA LYS A 3 12.42 19.50 -46.38
C LYS A 3 13.56 18.50 -46.20
N VAL A 4 13.75 17.97 -45.00
CA VAL A 4 14.77 16.94 -44.77
C VAL A 4 14.02 15.61 -44.73
N THR A 5 14.25 14.79 -45.75
CA THR A 5 13.56 13.49 -45.88
C THR A 5 14.21 12.42 -44.99
N GLU A 6 15.53 12.51 -44.78
CA GLU A 6 16.32 11.59 -43.94
C GLU A 6 17.54 12.36 -43.37
N THR A 7 17.62 12.51 -42.03
CA THR A 7 18.62 13.37 -41.36
C THR A 7 20.06 12.86 -41.53
N ARG A 8 20.28 11.55 -41.42
CA ARG A 8 21.62 10.93 -41.42
C ARG A 8 22.29 11.04 -42.78
N LEU A 9 21.62 10.61 -43.85
CA LEU A 9 22.03 10.71 -45.24
C LEU A 9 22.20 12.18 -45.65
N THR A 10 21.39 13.10 -45.11
CA THR A 10 21.58 14.53 -45.37
C THR A 10 22.91 15.03 -44.78
N ILE A 11 23.21 14.67 -43.52
CA ILE A 11 24.51 14.97 -42.90
C ILE A 11 25.64 14.28 -43.68
N ALA A 12 25.46 13.02 -44.09
CA ALA A 12 26.44 12.26 -44.88
C ALA A 12 26.79 12.96 -46.18
N ALA A 13 25.76 13.37 -46.94
CA ALA A 13 25.90 14.05 -48.22
C ALA A 13 26.70 15.35 -48.08
N PHE A 14 26.43 16.12 -47.03
CA PHE A 14 27.15 17.36 -46.77
C PHE A 14 28.60 17.15 -46.37
N ILE A 15 28.86 16.21 -45.44
CA ILE A 15 30.23 15.91 -45.02
C ILE A 15 31.05 15.37 -46.18
N TYR A 16 30.46 14.51 -47.01
CA TYR A 16 31.11 13.97 -48.20
C TYR A 16 31.40 15.07 -49.24
N ALA A 17 30.49 16.02 -49.42
CA ALA A 17 30.74 17.16 -50.30
C ALA A 17 31.89 18.06 -49.81
N ILE A 18 32.00 18.27 -48.48
CA ILE A 18 33.15 18.97 -47.87
C ILE A 18 34.44 18.18 -48.11
N GLU A 19 34.42 16.86 -47.93
CA GLU A 19 35.56 15.99 -48.15
C GLU A 19 36.05 16.04 -49.60
N ILE A 20 35.13 15.99 -50.58
CA ILE A 20 35.45 16.13 -52.00
C ILE A 20 36.08 17.50 -52.28
N ASP A 21 35.48 18.59 -51.83
CA ASP A 21 36.03 19.94 -52.06
C ASP A 21 37.45 20.08 -51.47
N LEU A 22 37.72 19.49 -50.30
CA LEU A 22 39.07 19.46 -49.71
C LEU A 22 40.05 18.60 -50.52
N LYS A 23 39.64 17.42 -50.99
CA LYS A 23 40.45 16.54 -51.86
C LYS A 23 40.75 17.19 -53.21
N ILE A 24 39.82 17.95 -53.78
CA ILE A 24 40.04 18.76 -54.99
C ILE A 24 41.20 19.75 -54.78
N LEU A 25 41.29 20.40 -53.61
CA LEU A 25 42.41 21.31 -53.30
C LEU A 25 43.75 20.56 -53.25
N LEU A 26 43.78 19.36 -52.66
CA LEU A 26 44.98 18.52 -52.65
C LEU A 26 45.39 18.15 -54.09
N ASN A 27 44.44 17.69 -54.91
CA ASN A 27 44.68 17.34 -56.31
C ASN A 27 45.14 18.53 -57.16
N GLN A 28 44.61 19.73 -56.90
CA GLN A 28 44.93 20.92 -57.68
C GLN A 28 46.30 21.51 -57.33
N TYR A 29 46.63 21.62 -56.03
CA TYR A 29 47.79 22.38 -55.56
C TYR A 29 48.92 21.52 -55.00
N LEU A 30 48.64 20.34 -54.45
CA LEU A 30 49.63 19.51 -53.78
C LEU A 30 50.16 18.40 -54.67
N ILE A 31 49.28 17.53 -55.17
CA ILE A 31 49.63 16.29 -55.89
C ILE A 31 50.54 16.50 -57.10
N PRO A 32 50.38 17.55 -57.94
CA PRO A 32 51.27 17.77 -59.10
C PRO A 32 52.74 17.99 -58.74
N ASN A 33 53.06 18.26 -57.46
CA ASN A 33 54.41 18.56 -56.98
C ASN A 33 55.14 17.34 -56.38
N PHE A 34 54.51 16.17 -56.32
CA PHE A 34 55.05 14.97 -55.68
C PHE A 34 55.02 13.76 -56.62
N GLN A 35 56.03 12.89 -56.50
CA GLN A 35 56.11 11.60 -57.21
C GLN A 35 55.84 10.40 -56.29
N ASP A 36 55.68 10.64 -54.99
CA ASP A 36 55.42 9.63 -53.97
C ASP A 36 54.52 10.19 -52.85
N LEU A 37 54.23 9.37 -51.84
CA LEU A 37 53.39 9.72 -50.70
C LEU A 37 54.11 10.53 -49.60
N SER A 38 55.31 11.06 -49.88
CA SER A 38 56.09 11.81 -48.87
C SER A 38 55.39 13.09 -48.38
N PHE A 39 54.43 13.62 -49.15
CA PHE A 39 53.61 14.77 -48.74
C PHE A 39 52.77 14.53 -47.48
N LEU A 40 52.48 13.28 -47.11
CA LEU A 40 51.72 12.95 -45.89
C LEU A 40 52.53 13.16 -44.60
N ARG A 41 53.87 13.07 -44.68
CA ARG A 41 54.83 13.29 -43.59
C ARG A 41 54.67 12.42 -42.33
N GLU A 42 53.81 11.41 -42.36
CA GLU A 42 53.58 10.47 -41.25
C GLU A 42 53.67 9.02 -41.76
N PRO A 43 54.64 8.22 -41.27
CA PRO A 43 54.85 6.84 -41.72
C PRO A 43 53.61 5.95 -41.53
N ASP A 44 52.95 6.07 -40.38
CA ASP A 44 51.80 5.25 -40.02
C ASP A 44 50.60 5.49 -40.96
N VAL A 45 50.38 6.76 -41.34
CA VAL A 45 49.32 7.15 -42.29
C VAL A 45 49.65 6.64 -43.70
N ILE A 46 50.91 6.74 -44.12
CA ILE A 46 51.37 6.21 -45.42
C ILE A 46 51.14 4.70 -45.48
N GLU A 47 51.50 3.94 -44.44
CA GLU A 47 51.32 2.50 -44.41
C GLU A 47 49.83 2.11 -44.41
N LYS A 48 49.02 2.79 -43.60
CA LYS A 48 47.56 2.61 -43.52
C LYS A 48 46.88 2.82 -44.87
N ILE A 49 47.22 3.89 -45.58
CA ILE A 49 46.63 4.22 -46.89
C ILE A 49 47.11 3.23 -47.96
N LYS A 50 48.40 2.88 -47.98
CA LYS A 50 48.91 1.84 -48.90
C LYS A 50 48.19 0.51 -48.70
N ARG A 51 47.90 0.15 -47.44
CA ARG A 51 47.14 -1.07 -47.12
C ARG A 51 45.71 -1.00 -47.65
N ARG A 52 45.00 0.12 -47.44
CA ARG A 52 43.62 0.31 -47.94
C ARG A 52 43.56 0.31 -49.47
N PHE A 53 44.42 1.09 -50.13
CA PHE A 53 44.46 1.17 -51.60
C PHE A 53 44.75 -0.19 -52.23
N LYS A 54 45.71 -0.97 -51.71
CA LYS A 54 46.01 -2.33 -52.19
C LYS A 54 44.88 -3.33 -51.94
N GLY A 55 44.08 -3.12 -50.90
CA GLY A 55 42.91 -3.94 -50.59
C GLY A 55 41.85 -3.85 -51.68
N ASP A 56 41.54 -2.63 -52.13
CA ASP A 56 40.50 -2.38 -53.13
C ASP A 56 41.03 -2.46 -54.58
N ASN A 57 42.34 -2.24 -54.78
CA ASN A 57 43.00 -2.25 -56.08
C ASN A 57 44.20 -3.23 -56.12
N PRO A 58 43.95 -4.55 -56.10
CA PRO A 58 45.02 -5.54 -56.12
C PRO A 58 45.85 -5.45 -57.42
N GLY A 59 47.14 -5.15 -57.29
CA GLY A 59 48.09 -5.12 -58.41
C GLY A 59 48.48 -3.73 -58.92
N LEU A 60 47.81 -2.66 -58.47
CA LEU A 60 48.23 -1.28 -58.75
C LEU A 60 49.30 -0.82 -57.75
N VAL A 61 50.29 -0.06 -58.25
CA VAL A 61 51.33 0.55 -57.44
C VAL A 61 50.81 1.90 -56.91
N PRO A 62 50.68 2.09 -55.57
CA PRO A 62 50.16 3.34 -55.00
C PRO A 62 50.94 4.58 -55.44
N GLU A 63 52.27 4.48 -55.56
CA GLU A 63 53.15 5.58 -55.94
C GLU A 63 52.91 6.09 -57.36
N GLU A 64 52.36 5.25 -58.26
CA GLU A 64 52.04 5.62 -59.64
C GLU A 64 50.62 6.20 -59.79
N ASN A 65 49.78 6.11 -58.75
CA ASN A 65 48.36 6.47 -58.77
C ASN A 65 47.98 7.46 -57.67
N LEU A 66 48.82 8.47 -57.43
CA LEU A 66 48.66 9.41 -56.30
C LEU A 66 47.27 10.09 -56.23
N GLN A 67 46.65 10.37 -57.37
CA GLN A 67 45.30 10.97 -57.43
C GLN A 67 44.21 10.03 -56.93
N GLU A 68 44.35 8.72 -57.15
CA GLU A 68 43.39 7.71 -56.65
C GLU A 68 43.72 7.36 -55.19
N VAL A 69 45.00 7.40 -54.80
CA VAL A 69 45.42 7.09 -53.44
C VAL A 69 44.90 8.10 -52.42
N ILE A 70 44.78 9.39 -52.78
CA ILE A 70 44.22 10.38 -51.85
C ILE A 70 42.73 10.15 -51.55
N GLU A 71 42.01 9.38 -52.36
CA GLU A 71 40.61 9.06 -52.07
C GLU A 71 40.47 8.18 -50.81
N PHE A 72 41.54 7.50 -50.40
CA PHE A 72 41.61 6.64 -49.22
C PHE A 72 42.06 7.37 -47.94
N LEU A 73 42.31 8.68 -48.01
CA LEU A 73 42.54 9.53 -46.83
C LEU A 73 41.28 9.59 -45.97
N ASP A 74 41.44 9.45 -44.66
CA ASP A 74 40.35 9.77 -43.75
C ASP A 74 40.02 11.27 -43.76
N PHE A 75 38.81 11.60 -43.32
CA PHE A 75 38.33 12.98 -43.27
C PHE A 75 39.31 13.92 -42.52
N GLN A 76 39.83 13.48 -41.37
CA GLN A 76 40.82 14.25 -40.59
C GLN A 76 42.19 14.34 -41.29
N GLU A 77 42.62 13.25 -41.93
CA GLU A 77 43.91 13.17 -42.64
C GLU A 77 43.92 14.14 -43.85
N THR A 78 42.76 14.38 -44.46
CA THR A 78 42.60 15.24 -45.64
C THR A 78 43.01 16.70 -45.35
N TYR A 79 42.39 17.36 -44.36
CA TYR A 79 42.72 18.76 -44.06
C TYR A 79 44.03 18.91 -43.28
N THR A 80 44.42 17.94 -42.45
CA THR A 80 45.73 17.98 -41.77
C THR A 80 46.89 17.90 -42.77
N THR A 81 46.76 17.10 -43.84
CA THR A 81 47.72 17.06 -44.95
C THR A 81 47.84 18.41 -45.65
N LEU A 82 46.73 19.12 -45.87
CA LEU A 82 46.74 20.47 -46.43
C LEU A 82 47.53 21.43 -45.52
N ILE A 83 47.25 21.43 -44.20
CA ILE A 83 47.88 22.33 -43.23
C ILE A 83 49.40 22.07 -43.10
N LYS A 84 49.82 20.80 -43.15
CA LYS A 84 51.24 20.42 -43.10
C LYS A 84 52.03 20.91 -44.31
N ASN A 85 51.37 21.11 -45.46
CA ASN A 85 52.01 21.45 -46.73
C ASN A 85 51.77 22.91 -47.18
N LYS A 86 51.76 23.86 -46.22
CA LYS A 86 51.55 25.30 -46.46
C LYS A 86 52.21 25.87 -47.73
N ALA A 87 53.45 25.50 -48.01
CA ALA A 87 54.26 26.09 -49.09
C ALA A 87 53.68 25.90 -50.50
N PHE A 88 52.77 24.94 -50.70
CA PHE A 88 52.22 24.59 -52.00
C PHE A 88 50.84 25.22 -52.29
N PHE A 89 50.24 25.88 -51.30
CA PHE A 89 48.91 26.48 -51.43
C PHE A 89 49.00 28.02 -51.48
N PRO A 90 48.10 28.70 -52.21
CA PRO A 90 47.96 30.15 -52.11
C PRO A 90 47.71 30.59 -50.65
N GLU A 91 48.31 31.70 -50.23
CA GLU A 91 48.23 32.17 -48.83
C GLU A 91 46.79 32.40 -48.36
N THR A 92 45.93 32.90 -49.25
CA THR A 92 44.49 33.09 -48.99
C THR A 92 43.76 31.78 -48.70
N VAL A 93 44.01 30.75 -49.50
CA VAL A 93 43.41 29.40 -49.36
C VAL A 93 43.88 28.75 -48.06
N TYR A 94 45.19 28.79 -47.80
CA TYR A 94 45.76 28.21 -46.59
C TYR A 94 45.22 28.85 -45.31
N LEU A 95 45.17 30.19 -45.25
CA LEU A 95 44.67 30.90 -44.08
C LEU A 95 43.19 30.60 -43.79
N GLU A 96 42.39 30.44 -44.84
CA GLU A 96 40.98 30.09 -44.72
C GLU A 96 40.81 28.65 -44.19
N VAL A 97 41.44 27.64 -44.81
CA VAL A 97 41.37 26.25 -44.30
C VAL A 97 41.91 26.17 -42.86
N LYS A 98 42.99 26.90 -42.54
CA LYS A 98 43.54 26.97 -41.19
C LYS A 98 42.54 27.53 -40.18
N SER A 99 41.74 28.52 -40.57
CA SER A 99 40.69 29.06 -39.70
C SER A 99 39.54 28.07 -39.45
N LEU A 100 39.33 27.11 -40.35
CA LEU A 100 38.25 26.12 -40.28
C LEU A 100 38.62 24.85 -39.50
N VAL A 101 39.90 24.62 -39.18
CA VAL A 101 40.39 23.36 -38.54
C VAL A 101 39.59 23.00 -37.29
N ALA A 102 39.36 23.95 -36.38
CA ALA A 102 38.62 23.68 -35.15
C ALA A 102 37.16 23.24 -35.41
N SER A 103 36.52 23.78 -36.45
CA SER A 103 35.17 23.38 -36.86
C SER A 103 35.16 22.04 -37.59
N LEU A 104 36.20 21.74 -38.39
CA LEU A 104 36.38 20.43 -39.02
C LEU A 104 36.63 19.33 -37.99
N ASP A 105 37.45 19.60 -36.96
CA ASP A 105 37.67 18.67 -35.84
C ASP A 105 36.36 18.35 -35.11
N ASN A 106 35.46 19.32 -34.94
CA ASN A 106 34.12 19.10 -34.36
C ASN A 106 33.19 18.27 -35.26
N LEU A 107 33.43 18.22 -36.58
CA LEU A 107 32.67 17.37 -37.51
C LEU A 107 33.16 15.93 -37.53
N VAL A 108 34.41 15.63 -37.15
CA VAL A 108 34.95 14.26 -37.16
C VAL A 108 34.08 13.28 -36.36
N PRO A 109 33.65 13.57 -35.11
CA PRO A 109 32.76 12.68 -34.38
C PRO A 109 31.39 12.49 -35.05
N ILE A 110 30.86 13.54 -35.71
CA ILE A 110 29.58 13.48 -36.42
C ILE A 110 29.71 12.60 -37.66
N ARG A 111 30.78 12.78 -38.45
CA ARG A 111 31.12 11.93 -39.62
C ARG A 111 31.18 10.48 -39.22
N ASN A 112 31.90 10.16 -38.14
CA ASN A 112 32.03 8.78 -37.68
C ASN A 112 30.67 8.19 -37.29
N ARG A 113 29.82 8.95 -36.59
CA ARG A 113 28.48 8.47 -36.25
C ARG A 113 27.64 8.16 -37.48
N VAL A 114 27.69 9.04 -38.48
CA VAL A 114 26.94 8.90 -39.73
C VAL A 114 27.38 7.66 -40.51
N MET A 115 28.68 7.47 -40.68
CA MET A 115 29.27 6.39 -41.49
C MET A 115 29.15 5.00 -40.84
N HIS A 116 29.21 4.90 -39.51
CA HIS A 116 29.16 3.62 -38.78
C HIS A 116 27.79 3.30 -38.17
N THR A 117 26.71 3.89 -38.72
CA THR A 117 25.32 3.73 -38.21
C THR A 117 25.18 3.94 -36.69
N ARG A 118 26.05 4.77 -36.07
CA ARG A 118 25.99 5.08 -34.63
C ARG A 118 24.94 6.14 -34.35
N PRO A 119 24.25 6.14 -33.20
CA PRO A 119 23.15 7.05 -32.94
C PRO A 119 23.57 8.52 -32.92
N LEU A 120 22.84 9.35 -33.67
CA LEU A 120 23.09 10.80 -33.72
C LEU A 120 22.74 11.49 -32.40
N LEU A 121 23.44 12.58 -32.10
CA LEU A 121 23.14 13.48 -30.98
C LEU A 121 22.19 14.60 -31.44
N SER A 122 21.47 15.20 -30.48
CA SER A 122 20.44 16.22 -30.75
C SER A 122 20.93 17.42 -31.54
N ASP A 123 22.21 17.77 -31.41
CA ASP A 123 22.78 18.98 -32.02
C ASP A 123 23.58 18.68 -33.30
N ASP A 124 23.72 17.41 -33.69
CA ASP A 124 24.57 17.00 -34.81
C ASP A 124 24.11 17.63 -36.13
N PHE A 125 22.81 17.60 -36.41
CA PHE A 125 22.25 18.21 -37.62
C PHE A 125 22.40 19.73 -37.61
N SER A 126 22.05 20.39 -36.51
CA SER A 126 22.10 21.86 -36.40
C SER A 126 23.53 22.38 -36.51
N ASN A 127 24.49 21.74 -35.82
CA ASN A 127 25.90 22.11 -35.89
C ASN A 127 26.45 21.94 -37.30
N THR A 128 26.11 20.82 -37.96
CA THR A 128 26.50 20.57 -39.35
C THR A 128 25.92 21.64 -40.28
N TRP A 129 24.63 21.95 -40.16
CA TRP A 129 23.94 22.94 -40.99
C TRP A 129 24.49 24.37 -40.84
N ILE A 130 24.78 24.79 -39.61
CA ILE A 130 25.38 26.11 -39.32
C ILE A 130 26.76 26.21 -39.98
N PHE A 131 27.57 25.16 -39.85
CA PHE A 131 28.89 25.14 -40.45
C PHE A 131 28.83 25.19 -41.97
N ILE A 132 27.96 24.40 -42.61
CA ILE A 132 27.75 24.43 -44.07
C ILE A 132 27.32 25.82 -44.54
N SER A 133 26.41 26.46 -43.82
CA SER A 133 25.94 27.81 -44.17
C SER A 133 27.08 28.81 -44.13
N THR A 134 28.00 28.67 -43.17
CA THR A 134 29.23 29.46 -43.09
C THR A 134 30.17 29.19 -44.27
N LEU A 135 30.34 27.93 -44.68
CA LEU A 135 31.20 27.56 -45.82
C LEU A 135 30.65 28.07 -47.16
N VAL A 136 29.34 28.02 -47.36
CA VAL A 136 28.70 28.47 -48.62
C VAL A 136 28.86 29.97 -48.83
N GLU A 137 28.93 30.76 -47.76
CA GLU A 137 29.15 32.21 -47.79
C GLU A 137 30.63 32.61 -47.92
N SER A 138 31.55 31.65 -47.89
CA SER A 138 32.98 31.94 -48.01
C SER A 138 33.34 32.51 -49.39
N LYS A 139 34.24 33.49 -49.38
CA LYS A 139 34.61 34.28 -50.57
C LYS A 139 35.88 33.78 -51.27
N ASN A 140 36.77 33.11 -50.54
CA ASN A 140 38.08 32.73 -51.04
C ASN A 140 38.10 31.28 -51.57
N LEU A 141 37.33 30.38 -50.96
CA LEU A 141 37.11 29.01 -51.43
C LEU A 141 35.75 28.87 -52.14
N SER A 142 35.75 28.20 -53.29
CA SER A 142 34.53 28.07 -54.10
C SER A 142 33.52 27.08 -53.53
N TRP A 143 33.94 26.07 -52.74
CA TRP A 143 33.11 24.97 -52.20
C TRP A 143 32.04 24.49 -53.19
N SER A 144 32.47 24.20 -54.42
CA SER A 144 31.57 23.95 -55.55
C SER A 144 30.70 22.73 -55.32
N THR A 145 31.29 21.62 -54.84
CA THR A 145 30.56 20.38 -54.60
C THR A 145 29.57 20.53 -53.45
N LEU A 146 29.95 21.25 -52.40
CA LEU A 146 29.04 21.56 -51.28
C LEU A 146 27.88 22.46 -51.72
N LYS A 147 28.14 23.51 -52.52
CA LYS A 147 27.09 24.41 -53.04
C LYS A 147 26.10 23.65 -53.92
N ASP A 148 26.59 22.80 -54.81
CA ASP A 148 25.75 21.98 -55.68
C ASP A 148 24.92 20.97 -54.88
N THR A 149 25.55 20.26 -53.93
CA THR A 149 24.86 19.31 -53.05
C THR A 149 23.77 20.00 -52.23
N LYS A 150 24.09 21.16 -51.63
CA LYS A 150 23.11 21.97 -50.89
C LYS A 150 21.96 22.40 -51.79
N SER A 151 22.24 22.94 -52.97
CA SER A 151 21.19 23.34 -53.92
C SER A 151 20.29 22.16 -54.29
N LYS A 152 20.86 20.98 -54.59
CA LYS A 152 20.09 19.77 -54.95
C LYS A 152 19.17 19.34 -53.81
N ILE A 153 19.67 19.28 -52.58
CA ILE A 153 18.89 18.89 -51.39
C ILE A 153 17.79 19.93 -51.09
N GLU A 154 18.08 21.22 -51.27
CA GLU A 154 17.09 22.29 -51.07
C GLU A 154 15.98 22.28 -52.14
N THR A 155 16.30 21.93 -53.39
CA THR A 155 15.32 21.83 -54.48
C THR A 155 14.55 20.51 -54.49
N ASP A 156 15.24 19.40 -54.20
CA ASP A 156 14.68 18.06 -54.16
C ASP A 156 15.24 17.28 -52.95
N PRO A 157 14.54 17.34 -51.80
CA PRO A 157 14.82 16.57 -50.61
C PRO A 157 14.94 15.05 -50.81
N SER A 158 14.32 14.50 -51.86
CA SER A 158 14.33 13.06 -52.11
C SER A 158 15.63 12.59 -52.77
N TYR A 159 16.43 13.52 -53.30
CA TYR A 159 17.77 13.27 -53.82
C TYR A 159 18.63 12.48 -52.83
N VAL A 160 18.51 12.81 -51.54
CA VAL A 160 19.28 12.18 -50.47
C VAL A 160 19.01 10.67 -50.36
N LEU A 161 17.79 10.22 -50.69
CA LEU A 161 17.42 8.80 -50.69
C LEU A 161 18.03 8.01 -51.84
N THR A 162 18.56 8.70 -52.86
CA THR A 162 19.28 8.09 -53.99
C THR A 162 20.76 7.86 -53.69
N LEU A 163 21.27 8.43 -52.58
CA LEU A 163 22.66 8.33 -52.18
C LEU A 163 22.90 7.05 -51.37
N SER A 164 23.92 6.29 -51.74
CA SER A 164 24.46 5.20 -50.91
C SER A 164 25.66 5.70 -50.13
N ILE A 165 25.69 5.42 -48.82
CA ILE A 165 26.88 5.67 -48.00
C ILE A 165 27.93 4.61 -48.41
N PRO A 166 29.13 5.01 -48.88
CA PRO A 166 30.18 4.06 -49.22
C PRO A 166 30.61 3.27 -47.98
N SER A 167 30.61 1.94 -48.07
CA SER A 167 31.18 1.05 -47.06
C SER A 167 32.69 0.97 -47.26
N TYR A 168 33.45 1.93 -46.72
CA TYR A 168 34.90 1.75 -46.61
C TYR A 168 35.16 0.67 -45.57
N GLY A 169 35.75 -0.44 -45.99
CA GLY A 169 35.98 -1.62 -45.17
C GLY A 169 36.99 -1.38 -44.03
N GLU A 170 36.58 -0.72 -42.96
CA GLU A 170 37.27 -0.82 -41.68
C GLU A 170 36.70 -1.98 -40.88
N LYS A 171 37.19 -3.19 -41.18
CA LYS A 171 37.25 -4.27 -40.19
C LYS A 171 38.48 -4.03 -39.32
N THR A 172 38.39 -3.14 -38.35
CA THR A 172 39.43 -2.99 -37.32
C THR A 172 38.78 -3.03 -35.95
N ASP A 173 38.94 -4.16 -35.27
CA ASP A 173 38.77 -4.37 -33.82
C ASP A 173 37.45 -3.90 -33.17
N GLU A 174 36.32 -4.09 -33.86
CA GLU A 174 34.98 -3.90 -33.27
C GLU A 174 34.36 -5.25 -32.88
N ALA A 175 33.68 -5.29 -31.73
CA ALA A 175 32.88 -6.45 -31.32
C ALA A 175 31.82 -6.76 -32.38
N TYR A 176 31.59 -8.03 -32.68
CA TYR A 176 30.56 -8.43 -33.64
C TYR A 176 29.17 -8.06 -33.09
N HIS A 177 28.28 -7.52 -33.93
CA HIS A 177 26.94 -7.15 -33.49
C HIS A 177 25.90 -7.18 -34.61
N ASN A 178 24.63 -7.29 -34.23
CA ASN A 178 23.46 -7.13 -35.11
C ASN A 178 22.55 -5.97 -34.68
N LEU A 179 23.08 -5.00 -33.94
CA LEU A 179 22.33 -3.83 -33.46
C LEU A 179 21.53 -3.15 -34.59
N PRO A 180 20.24 -2.84 -34.36
CA PRO A 180 19.41 -2.17 -35.35
C PRO A 180 19.84 -0.71 -35.58
N ALA A 181 19.40 -0.15 -36.71
CA ALA A 181 19.54 1.27 -36.98
C ALA A 181 18.72 2.09 -35.95
N PRO A 182 19.25 3.21 -35.41
CA PRO A 182 18.54 4.01 -34.41
C PRO A 182 17.28 4.69 -34.95
N ASP A 183 16.11 4.39 -34.37
CA ASP A 183 14.80 4.98 -34.72
C ASP A 183 14.59 6.42 -34.22
N PHE A 184 15.62 7.00 -33.61
CA PHE A 184 15.64 8.35 -33.06
C PHE A 184 16.66 9.25 -33.76
N ASP A 185 17.28 8.81 -34.86
CA ASP A 185 18.24 9.62 -35.62
C ASP A 185 17.63 10.91 -36.17
N GLU A 186 16.32 10.92 -36.47
CA GLU A 186 15.62 12.12 -36.95
C GLU A 186 15.90 13.30 -36.02
N THR A 187 15.72 13.11 -34.71
CA THR A 187 15.90 14.13 -33.67
C THR A 187 17.26 14.05 -32.96
N GLY A 188 18.02 12.98 -33.17
CA GLY A 188 19.08 12.55 -32.27
C GLY A 188 18.56 12.04 -30.91
N PHE A 189 19.45 11.44 -30.12
CA PHE A 189 19.14 11.00 -28.75
C PHE A 189 19.11 12.19 -27.79
N ILE A 190 17.96 12.43 -27.16
CA ILE A 190 17.75 13.59 -26.28
C ILE A 190 17.78 13.16 -24.82
N GLY A 191 18.66 13.79 -24.04
CA GLY A 191 18.60 13.74 -22.58
C GLY A 191 19.11 12.44 -21.94
N ARG A 192 18.54 12.08 -20.78
CA ARG A 192 18.76 10.79 -20.07
C ARG A 192 20.21 10.44 -19.71
N LYS A 193 21.07 11.45 -19.52
CA LYS A 193 22.50 11.25 -19.16
C LYS A 193 22.69 10.39 -17.90
N ARG A 194 21.83 10.58 -16.88
CA ARG A 194 21.86 9.79 -15.64
C ARG A 194 21.47 8.34 -15.88
N ASP A 195 20.39 8.10 -16.64
CA ASP A 195 19.93 6.74 -16.95
C ASP A 195 20.95 5.96 -17.76
N ILE A 196 21.59 6.59 -18.75
CA ILE A 196 22.71 5.98 -19.50
C ILE A 196 23.82 5.59 -18.53
N SER A 197 24.30 6.52 -17.70
CA SER A 197 25.39 6.23 -16.77
C SER A 197 25.05 5.12 -15.79
N ASP A 198 23.82 5.10 -15.26
CA ASP A 198 23.41 4.12 -14.24
C ASP A 198 23.26 2.73 -14.86
N VAL A 199 22.59 2.61 -16.01
CA VAL A 199 22.41 1.32 -16.68
C VAL A 199 23.74 0.79 -17.21
N SER A 200 24.59 1.61 -17.83
CA SER A 200 25.92 1.18 -18.29
C SER A 200 26.77 0.65 -17.13
N LYS A 201 26.72 1.29 -15.95
CA LYS A 201 27.40 0.77 -14.75
C LYS A 201 26.85 -0.58 -14.31
N LEU A 202 25.53 -0.79 -14.39
CA LEU A 202 24.91 -2.06 -14.01
C LEU A 202 25.33 -3.18 -14.97
N ILE A 203 25.34 -2.91 -16.28
CA ILE A 203 25.76 -3.85 -17.31
C ILE A 203 27.25 -4.18 -17.18
N LEU A 204 28.11 -3.17 -17.03
CA LEU A 204 29.56 -3.37 -16.93
C LEU A 204 30.00 -3.90 -15.54
N GLY A 205 29.14 -3.81 -14.53
CA GLY A 205 29.38 -4.33 -13.18
C GLY A 205 29.15 -5.84 -13.04
N ASN A 206 28.81 -6.31 -11.85
CA ASN A 206 28.63 -7.75 -11.57
C ASN A 206 27.22 -8.30 -11.88
N ASN A 207 26.26 -7.45 -12.28
CA ASN A 207 24.89 -7.89 -12.52
C ASN A 207 24.82 -8.71 -13.81
N ARG A 208 24.17 -9.87 -13.76
CA ARG A 208 24.02 -10.76 -14.92
C ARG A 208 22.82 -10.39 -15.77
N VAL A 209 21.69 -10.09 -15.13
CA VAL A 209 20.46 -9.66 -15.80
C VAL A 209 20.08 -8.26 -15.33
N VAL A 210 20.00 -7.33 -16.27
CA VAL A 210 19.59 -5.95 -16.05
C VAL A 210 18.34 -5.68 -16.87
N SER A 211 17.30 -5.15 -16.24
CA SER A 211 16.03 -4.87 -16.93
C SER A 211 15.68 -3.40 -16.85
N ILE A 212 15.55 -2.76 -18.01
CA ILE A 212 15.01 -1.40 -18.14
C ILE A 212 13.49 -1.52 -18.17
N ILE A 213 12.85 -1.05 -17.09
CA ILE A 213 11.39 -1.09 -16.92
C ILE A 213 10.82 0.31 -17.05
N GLY A 214 9.61 0.43 -17.60
CA GLY A 214 8.96 1.73 -17.76
C GLY A 214 7.71 1.63 -18.63
N GLU A 215 6.93 2.70 -18.65
CA GLU A 215 5.67 2.74 -19.39
C GLU A 215 5.87 2.51 -20.90
N GLY A 216 4.80 2.11 -21.61
CA GLY A 216 4.83 2.00 -23.06
C GLY A 216 5.27 3.33 -23.70
N GLY A 217 6.16 3.30 -24.69
CA GLY A 217 6.59 4.52 -25.39
C GLY A 217 7.60 5.42 -24.64
N VAL A 218 7.97 5.11 -23.39
CA VAL A 218 8.90 5.94 -22.59
C VAL A 218 10.34 6.01 -23.15
N GLY A 219 10.70 5.12 -24.08
CA GLY A 219 12.02 5.08 -24.72
C GLY A 219 12.98 4.00 -24.20
N LYS A 220 12.46 2.90 -23.62
CA LYS A 220 13.29 1.78 -23.13
C LYS A 220 14.20 1.19 -24.23
N SER A 221 13.61 0.86 -25.38
CA SER A 221 14.32 0.30 -26.55
C SER A 221 15.37 1.28 -27.07
N ALA A 222 15.00 2.57 -27.20
CA ALA A 222 15.93 3.61 -27.61
C ALA A 222 17.12 3.77 -26.64
N LEU A 223 16.86 3.71 -25.33
CA LEU A 223 17.90 3.77 -24.30
C LEU A 223 18.81 2.54 -24.33
N ALA A 224 18.25 1.34 -24.43
CA ALA A 224 19.02 0.10 -24.54
C ALA A 224 19.92 0.11 -25.78
N LEU A 225 19.38 0.54 -26.92
CA LEU A 225 20.11 0.64 -28.18
C LEU A 225 21.25 1.68 -28.07
N LYS A 226 20.96 2.86 -27.49
CA LYS A 226 21.98 3.89 -27.25
C LYS A 226 23.12 3.35 -26.39
N ILE A 227 22.81 2.65 -25.30
CA ILE A 227 23.81 2.05 -24.42
C ILE A 227 24.61 0.96 -25.13
N ALA A 228 23.98 0.14 -25.97
CA ALA A 228 24.67 -0.90 -26.73
C ALA A 228 25.71 -0.30 -27.69
N TYR A 229 25.36 0.77 -28.39
CA TYR A 229 26.32 1.52 -29.21
C TYR A 229 27.39 2.22 -28.36
N ASP A 230 27.04 2.80 -27.20
CA ASP A 230 28.03 3.41 -26.30
C ASP A 230 29.04 2.39 -25.76
N ILE A 231 28.61 1.14 -25.51
CA ILE A 231 29.49 0.03 -25.12
C ILE A 231 30.41 -0.37 -26.28
N LEU A 232 29.88 -0.41 -27.51
CA LEU A 232 30.68 -0.72 -28.69
C LEU A 232 31.75 0.36 -28.94
N ASP A 233 31.41 1.62 -28.68
CA ASP A 233 32.30 2.78 -28.81
C ASP A 233 33.42 2.81 -27.74
N LEU A 234 33.39 1.91 -26.72
CA LEU A 234 34.48 1.74 -25.75
C LEU A 234 35.75 1.11 -26.37
N LYS A 235 35.66 0.54 -27.58
CA LYS A 235 36.78 -0.09 -28.31
C LYS A 235 37.52 -1.10 -27.43
N GLU A 236 38.82 -0.92 -27.16
CA GLU A 236 39.62 -1.82 -26.32
C GLU A 236 39.09 -2.01 -24.89
N GLN A 237 38.28 -1.08 -24.39
CA GLN A 237 37.65 -1.18 -23.07
C GLN A 237 36.32 -1.94 -23.08
N ASN A 238 35.79 -2.30 -24.27
CA ASN A 238 34.59 -3.12 -24.39
C ASN A 238 34.86 -4.54 -23.88
N PRO A 239 34.15 -5.03 -22.85
CA PRO A 239 34.39 -6.38 -22.33
C PRO A 239 33.71 -7.50 -23.15
N PHE A 240 32.94 -7.15 -24.18
CA PHE A 240 32.13 -8.10 -24.96
C PHE A 240 32.73 -8.36 -26.34
N ASP A 241 32.78 -9.63 -26.72
CA ASP A 241 33.18 -10.07 -28.05
C ASP A 241 31.99 -9.99 -29.04
N LEU A 242 30.76 -10.15 -28.51
CA LEU A 242 29.52 -10.19 -29.29
C LEU A 242 28.39 -9.44 -28.58
N ILE A 243 27.65 -8.61 -29.33
CA ILE A 243 26.42 -7.95 -28.87
C ILE A 243 25.25 -8.42 -29.74
N ILE A 244 24.34 -9.18 -29.14
CA ILE A 244 23.17 -9.75 -29.82
C ILE A 244 21.93 -8.95 -29.42
N TRP A 245 21.18 -8.45 -30.40
CA TRP A 245 19.89 -7.79 -30.23
C TRP A 245 18.76 -8.63 -30.81
N ILE A 246 17.75 -8.89 -30.00
CA ILE A 246 16.52 -9.60 -30.40
C ILE A 246 15.34 -8.73 -30.00
N THR A 247 14.34 -8.67 -30.86
CA THR A 247 13.11 -7.92 -30.56
C THR A 247 11.89 -8.82 -30.69
N ALA A 248 11.06 -8.83 -29.64
CA ALA A 248 9.74 -9.45 -29.62
C ALA A 248 8.63 -8.44 -29.94
N LYS A 249 8.99 -7.32 -30.59
CA LYS A 249 8.07 -6.24 -30.95
C LYS A 249 7.12 -6.72 -32.06
N SER A 250 5.83 -6.74 -31.75
CA SER A 250 4.77 -7.20 -32.66
C SER A 250 3.95 -6.08 -33.29
N THR A 251 3.96 -4.88 -32.72
CA THR A 251 3.14 -3.74 -33.19
C THR A 251 3.90 -2.41 -33.16
N MET A 252 3.45 -1.45 -33.98
CA MET A 252 3.94 -0.06 -33.98
C MET A 252 2.78 0.93 -34.01
N LEU A 253 2.96 2.08 -33.36
CA LEU A 253 2.01 3.20 -33.42
C LEU A 253 2.41 4.17 -34.54
N THR A 254 1.49 4.47 -35.43
CA THR A 254 1.63 5.49 -36.47
C THR A 254 0.58 6.58 -36.31
N ALA A 255 0.71 7.68 -37.04
CA ALA A 255 -0.31 8.73 -37.04
C ALA A 255 -1.67 8.26 -37.60
N ASN A 256 -1.70 7.14 -38.34
CA ASN A 256 -2.92 6.50 -38.84
C ASN A 256 -3.43 5.36 -37.94
N GLY A 257 -2.79 5.10 -36.78
CA GLY A 257 -3.16 4.06 -35.84
C GLY A 257 -2.11 2.95 -35.65
N ILE A 258 -2.52 1.88 -34.98
CA ILE A 258 -1.67 0.74 -34.61
C ILE A 258 -1.56 -0.24 -35.80
N LEU A 259 -0.33 -0.61 -36.17
CA LEU A 259 -0.02 -1.55 -37.25
C LEU A 259 0.71 -2.78 -36.69
N GLU A 260 0.40 -3.97 -37.22
CA GLU A 260 1.14 -5.20 -36.93
C GLU A 260 2.42 -5.32 -37.76
N ILE A 261 3.49 -5.78 -37.13
CA ILE A 261 4.78 -6.05 -37.78
C ILE A 261 4.76 -7.48 -38.34
N LYS A 262 4.99 -7.61 -39.65
CA LYS A 262 5.13 -8.92 -40.30
C LYS A 262 6.41 -9.62 -39.83
N ASN A 263 6.33 -10.92 -39.52
CA ASN A 263 7.44 -11.77 -39.03
C ASN A 263 8.01 -11.40 -37.64
N ALA A 264 7.22 -10.78 -36.77
CA ALA A 264 7.63 -10.61 -35.37
C ALA A 264 7.86 -11.96 -34.67
N LEU A 265 8.87 -12.04 -33.80
CA LEU A 265 9.10 -13.20 -32.94
C LEU A 265 7.97 -13.26 -31.89
N LYS A 266 7.21 -14.36 -31.87
CA LYS A 266 5.99 -14.48 -31.05
C LYS A 266 6.10 -15.46 -29.88
N ASP A 267 7.18 -16.23 -29.82
CA ASP A 267 7.35 -17.28 -28.83
C ASP A 267 8.84 -17.59 -28.56
N TYR A 268 9.06 -18.49 -27.60
CA TYR A 268 10.37 -19.03 -27.25
C TYR A 268 11.15 -19.58 -28.45
N ALA A 269 10.48 -20.34 -29.32
CA ALA A 269 11.12 -20.93 -30.50
C ALA A 269 11.68 -19.84 -31.42
N GLY A 270 10.93 -18.77 -31.65
CA GLY A 270 11.39 -17.62 -32.43
C GLY A 270 12.59 -16.90 -31.81
N VAL A 271 12.67 -16.80 -30.49
CA VAL A 271 13.86 -16.20 -29.82
C VAL A 271 15.10 -17.06 -30.04
N ILE A 272 14.98 -18.37 -29.86
CA ILE A 272 16.08 -19.33 -30.05
C ILE A 272 16.53 -19.36 -31.53
N GLU A 273 15.58 -19.39 -32.46
CA GLU A 273 15.86 -19.30 -33.91
C GLU A 273 16.57 -17.99 -34.26
N GLY A 274 16.07 -16.86 -33.76
CA GLY A 274 16.68 -15.55 -33.98
C GLY A 274 18.12 -15.45 -33.46
N ILE A 275 18.44 -16.09 -32.33
CA ILE A 275 19.82 -16.18 -31.81
C ILE A 275 20.67 -17.08 -32.72
N GLY A 276 20.16 -18.27 -33.05
CA GLY A 276 20.86 -19.26 -33.85
C GLY A 276 21.24 -18.74 -35.24
N ASP A 277 20.35 -17.99 -35.88
CA ASP A 277 20.56 -17.36 -37.19
C ASP A 277 21.71 -16.34 -37.17
N ILE A 278 21.85 -15.58 -36.06
CA ILE A 278 22.92 -14.58 -35.90
C ILE A 278 24.28 -15.26 -35.67
N ILE A 279 24.28 -16.35 -34.90
CA ILE A 279 25.47 -17.11 -34.53
C ILE A 279 25.92 -18.06 -35.67
N GLY A 280 25.03 -18.36 -36.63
CA GLY A 280 25.29 -19.29 -37.72
C GLY A 280 25.31 -20.74 -37.26
N ALA A 281 24.56 -21.08 -36.21
CA ALA A 281 24.48 -22.44 -35.68
C ALA A 281 23.73 -23.37 -36.66
N SER A 282 24.31 -24.54 -36.96
CA SER A 282 23.71 -25.51 -37.90
C SER A 282 22.48 -26.23 -37.32
N LYS A 283 22.35 -26.24 -36.00
CA LYS A 283 21.15 -26.61 -35.25
C LYS A 283 20.85 -25.45 -34.31
N ASN A 284 19.68 -24.85 -34.43
CA ASN A 284 19.20 -23.79 -33.53
C ASN A 284 18.69 -24.44 -32.22
N SER A 285 19.55 -25.22 -31.55
CA SER A 285 19.25 -25.82 -30.25
C SER A 285 19.77 -24.94 -29.11
N LEU A 286 19.08 -24.96 -27.97
CA LEU A 286 19.48 -24.17 -26.80
C LEU A 286 20.89 -24.53 -26.31
N ASP A 287 21.25 -25.82 -26.34
CA ASP A 287 22.57 -26.29 -25.91
C ASP A 287 23.69 -25.69 -26.77
N ASP A 288 23.51 -25.66 -28.10
CA ASP A 288 24.51 -25.09 -29.02
C ASP A 288 24.69 -23.58 -28.78
N ILE A 289 23.59 -22.86 -28.50
CA ILE A 289 23.62 -21.43 -28.17
C ILE A 289 24.34 -21.18 -26.86
N LEU A 290 24.05 -21.96 -25.81
CA LEU A 290 24.69 -21.82 -24.51
C LEU A 290 26.17 -22.19 -24.55
N GLU A 291 26.57 -23.20 -25.33
CA GLU A 291 27.97 -23.54 -25.57
C GLU A 291 28.69 -22.38 -26.28
N TYR A 292 28.06 -21.79 -27.30
CA TYR A 292 28.61 -20.62 -27.98
C TYR A 292 28.78 -19.41 -27.03
N MET A 293 27.80 -19.16 -26.17
CA MET A 293 27.86 -18.12 -25.14
C MET A 293 28.89 -18.40 -24.02
N ASP A 294 29.39 -19.63 -23.90
CA ASP A 294 30.47 -19.99 -22.96
C ASP A 294 31.85 -19.66 -23.55
N VAL A 295 31.98 -19.71 -24.87
CA VAL A 295 33.23 -19.43 -25.60
C VAL A 295 33.46 -17.93 -25.76
N PHE A 296 32.40 -17.17 -26.06
CA PHE A 296 32.46 -15.73 -26.31
C PHE A 296 31.82 -14.94 -25.18
N LYS A 297 32.37 -13.76 -24.85
CA LYS A 297 31.72 -12.84 -23.91
C LYS A 297 30.58 -12.13 -24.61
N VAL A 298 29.36 -12.60 -24.36
CA VAL A 298 28.15 -12.08 -25.03
C VAL A 298 27.39 -11.08 -24.15
N LEU A 299 26.96 -9.97 -24.76
CA LEU A 299 25.85 -9.14 -24.28
C LEU A 299 24.60 -9.46 -25.10
N LEU A 300 23.62 -10.12 -24.47
CA LEU A 300 22.33 -10.45 -25.05
C LEU A 300 21.31 -9.36 -24.68
N ILE A 301 20.72 -8.72 -25.68
CA ILE A 301 19.70 -7.69 -25.50
C ILE A 301 18.37 -8.22 -26.02
N ILE A 302 17.38 -8.34 -25.12
CA ILE A 302 16.03 -8.79 -25.45
C ILE A 302 15.06 -7.62 -25.29
N ASP A 303 14.59 -7.12 -26.43
CA ASP A 303 13.70 -5.98 -26.50
C ASP A 303 12.22 -6.39 -26.51
N ASN A 304 11.41 -5.70 -25.71
CA ASN A 304 9.95 -5.85 -25.61
C ASN A 304 9.52 -7.24 -25.13
N LEU A 305 10.16 -7.76 -24.07
CA LEU A 305 9.95 -9.12 -23.55
C LEU A 305 8.51 -9.41 -23.10
N GLU A 306 7.72 -8.41 -22.74
CA GLU A 306 6.36 -8.59 -22.19
C GLU A 306 5.39 -9.30 -23.15
N THR A 307 5.67 -9.32 -24.44
CA THR A 307 4.83 -9.95 -25.47
C THR A 307 5.00 -11.47 -25.54
N ILE A 308 6.10 -11.99 -25.01
CA ILE A 308 6.49 -13.41 -25.12
C ILE A 308 6.81 -14.02 -23.75
N LEU A 309 6.40 -13.36 -22.66
CA LEU A 309 6.80 -13.73 -21.31
C LEU A 309 6.07 -14.99 -20.82
N ASP A 310 6.67 -16.15 -21.05
CA ASP A 310 6.23 -17.45 -20.54
C ASP A 310 7.31 -18.15 -19.67
N GLU A 311 7.00 -19.35 -19.16
CA GLU A 311 7.94 -20.07 -18.28
C GLU A 311 9.17 -20.57 -19.02
N SER A 312 9.05 -20.92 -20.30
CA SER A 312 10.18 -21.39 -21.10
C SER A 312 11.22 -20.28 -21.34
N ILE A 313 10.76 -19.05 -21.58
CA ILE A 313 11.62 -17.86 -21.66
C ILE A 313 12.30 -17.59 -20.31
N ARG A 314 11.59 -17.75 -19.18
CA ARG A 314 12.20 -17.60 -17.85
C ARG A 314 13.28 -18.65 -17.57
N GLU A 315 13.05 -19.90 -17.97
CA GLU A 315 14.05 -20.97 -17.86
C GLU A 315 15.28 -20.67 -18.70
N PHE A 316 15.11 -20.24 -19.96
CA PHE A 316 16.24 -19.84 -20.81
C PHE A 316 17.03 -18.67 -20.20
N ILE A 317 16.38 -17.63 -19.71
CA ILE A 317 17.07 -16.51 -19.06
C ILE A 317 17.84 -17.00 -17.82
N ARG A 318 17.27 -17.95 -17.08
CA ARG A 318 17.90 -18.54 -15.88
C ARG A 318 19.17 -19.31 -16.22
N GLU A 319 19.22 -19.98 -17.35
CA GLU A 319 20.39 -20.72 -17.83
C GLU A 319 21.40 -19.78 -18.51
N ALA A 320 20.94 -18.93 -19.41
CA ALA A 320 21.77 -17.99 -20.17
C ALA A 320 22.51 -16.99 -19.28
N GLN A 321 21.91 -16.51 -18.18
CA GLN A 321 22.57 -15.56 -17.25
C GLN A 321 23.85 -16.10 -16.62
N MET A 322 24.05 -17.42 -16.60
CA MET A 322 25.26 -18.05 -16.08
C MET A 322 26.43 -17.93 -17.06
N LYS A 323 26.12 -17.77 -18.35
CA LYS A 323 27.08 -17.76 -19.46
C LYS A 323 27.32 -16.34 -20.00
N CYS A 324 26.26 -15.55 -20.17
CA CYS A 324 26.33 -14.21 -20.75
C CYS A 324 25.81 -13.11 -19.81
N LYS A 325 25.85 -11.86 -20.28
CA LYS A 325 25.13 -10.73 -19.66
C LYS A 325 23.88 -10.45 -20.48
N ILE A 326 22.78 -10.19 -19.79
CA ILE A 326 21.46 -10.00 -20.40
C ILE A 326 20.94 -8.62 -20.04
N LEU A 327 20.59 -7.84 -21.06
CA LEU A 327 19.85 -6.59 -20.94
C LEU A 327 18.44 -6.80 -21.49
N ILE A 328 17.43 -6.45 -20.71
CA ILE A 328 16.04 -6.64 -21.08
C ILE A 328 15.34 -5.29 -21.13
N THR A 329 14.51 -5.07 -22.13
CA THR A 329 13.52 -3.99 -22.09
C THR A 329 12.14 -4.62 -21.89
N SER A 330 11.42 -4.18 -20.87
CA SER A 330 10.05 -4.63 -20.69
C SER A 330 9.14 -3.63 -19.98
N ARG A 331 7.83 -3.78 -20.18
CA ARG A 331 6.81 -3.13 -19.33
C ARG A 331 6.60 -3.87 -18.01
N ILE A 332 6.97 -5.15 -17.95
CA ILE A 332 6.75 -6.03 -16.81
C ILE A 332 8.07 -6.69 -16.42
N GLY A 333 8.44 -6.62 -15.14
CA GLY A 333 9.67 -7.23 -14.65
C GLY A 333 9.61 -8.76 -14.50
N LEU A 334 10.77 -9.41 -14.56
CA LEU A 334 10.96 -10.85 -14.29
C LEU A 334 10.98 -11.25 -12.81
N GLY A 335 10.83 -10.29 -11.88
CA GLY A 335 10.82 -10.56 -10.45
C GLY A 335 12.23 -10.64 -9.85
N GLU A 336 12.58 -11.76 -9.23
CA GLU A 336 13.85 -11.94 -8.50
C GLU A 336 15.06 -12.23 -9.40
N LEU A 337 14.85 -12.55 -10.67
CA LEU A 337 15.91 -12.90 -11.63
C LEU A 337 16.72 -11.69 -12.14
N GLU A 338 16.27 -10.46 -11.88
CA GLU A 338 16.77 -9.27 -12.56
C GLU A 338 17.10 -8.12 -11.61
N PHE A 339 18.08 -7.30 -12.01
CA PHE A 339 18.26 -5.97 -11.44
C PHE A 339 17.44 -4.96 -12.22
N ARG A 340 16.41 -4.41 -11.59
CA ARG A 340 15.45 -3.51 -12.23
C ARG A 340 15.92 -2.07 -12.21
N ARG A 341 15.95 -1.43 -13.37
CA ARG A 341 16.11 0.02 -13.51
C ARG A 341 14.84 0.63 -14.11
N PRO A 342 13.95 1.22 -13.28
CA PRO A 342 12.80 1.95 -13.80
C PRO A 342 13.26 3.25 -14.48
N ILE A 343 12.63 3.58 -15.60
CA ILE A 343 12.79 4.85 -16.31
C ILE A 343 11.42 5.53 -16.46
N PHE A 344 11.43 6.86 -16.32
CA PHE A 344 10.25 7.70 -16.37
C PHE A 344 10.24 8.56 -17.64
N GLY A 345 9.16 9.34 -17.82
CA GLY A 345 9.05 10.34 -18.89
C GLY A 345 10.24 11.31 -18.91
N LEU A 346 10.37 12.04 -20.01
CA LEU A 346 11.40 13.06 -20.15
C LEU A 346 11.17 14.21 -19.16
N THR A 347 12.21 14.97 -18.85
CA THR A 347 12.04 16.24 -18.13
C THR A 347 11.31 17.27 -18.99
N GLU A 348 10.69 18.27 -18.37
CA GLU A 348 10.02 19.36 -19.06
C GLU A 348 10.89 19.98 -20.18
N SER A 349 12.15 20.27 -19.87
CA SER A 349 13.12 20.81 -20.83
C SER A 349 13.42 19.86 -21.99
N GLU A 350 13.58 18.55 -21.71
CA GLU A 350 13.85 17.54 -22.72
C GLU A 350 12.62 17.31 -23.62
N SER A 351 11.41 17.34 -23.06
CA SER A 351 10.16 17.22 -23.83
C SER A 351 9.95 18.39 -24.78
N ILE A 352 10.18 19.63 -24.32
CA ILE A 352 10.10 20.81 -25.20
C ILE A 352 11.13 20.69 -26.32
N LEU A 353 12.37 20.30 -25.99
CA LEU A 353 13.43 20.14 -26.98
C LEU A 353 13.04 19.10 -28.03
N LEU A 354 12.51 17.94 -27.61
CA LEU A 354 12.02 16.90 -28.52
C LEU A 354 10.90 17.42 -29.44
N ILE A 355 9.89 18.10 -28.89
CA ILE A 355 8.80 18.68 -29.69
C ILE A 355 9.37 19.66 -30.72
N ARG A 356 10.25 20.58 -30.30
CA ARG A 356 10.82 21.63 -31.15
C ARG A 356 11.68 21.08 -32.28
N GLN A 357 12.58 20.14 -31.96
CA GLN A 357 13.46 19.53 -32.95
C GLN A 357 12.63 18.76 -33.97
N PHE A 358 11.69 17.93 -33.50
CA PHE A 358 10.85 17.14 -34.38
C PHE A 358 9.91 18.02 -35.24
N ALA A 359 9.32 19.06 -34.66
CA ALA A 359 8.54 20.06 -35.39
C ALA A 359 9.37 20.82 -36.43
N SER A 360 10.63 21.13 -36.13
CA SER A 360 11.54 21.79 -37.08
C SER A 360 11.87 20.89 -38.27
N ILE A 361 12.11 19.59 -38.02
CA ILE A 361 12.36 18.58 -39.07
C ILE A 361 11.14 18.43 -39.98
N LYS A 362 9.93 18.36 -39.40
CA LYS A 362 8.69 18.27 -40.17
C LYS A 362 8.22 19.61 -40.77
N GLN A 363 8.91 20.71 -40.47
CA GLN A 363 8.59 22.08 -40.92
C GLN A 363 7.26 22.66 -40.43
N SER A 364 6.89 22.32 -39.21
CA SER A 364 5.67 22.83 -38.59
C SER A 364 5.73 24.33 -38.32
N ASP A 365 5.04 25.16 -39.10
CA ASP A 365 4.92 26.58 -38.79
C ASP A 365 4.12 26.83 -37.50
N ILE A 366 3.14 25.97 -37.23
CA ILE A 366 2.24 26.09 -36.07
C ILE A 366 3.04 25.82 -34.80
N LEU A 367 3.64 24.63 -34.68
CA LEU A 367 4.33 24.20 -33.47
C LEU A 367 5.60 25.03 -33.20
N ASN A 368 6.29 25.49 -34.25
CA ASN A 368 7.46 26.34 -34.09
C ASN A 368 7.13 27.77 -33.61
N ARG A 369 5.88 28.22 -33.71
CA ARG A 369 5.45 29.53 -33.20
C ARG A 369 4.77 29.47 -31.83
N LEU A 370 4.38 28.29 -31.35
CA LEU A 370 3.75 28.14 -30.05
C LEU A 370 4.68 28.61 -28.92
N PRO A 371 4.19 29.34 -27.91
CA PRO A 371 4.98 29.69 -26.73
C PRO A 371 5.39 28.45 -25.92
N SER A 372 6.58 28.47 -25.30
CA SER A 372 7.06 27.36 -24.47
C SER A 372 6.07 26.97 -23.36
N LYS A 373 5.37 27.95 -22.75
CA LYS A 373 4.34 27.68 -21.73
C LYS A 373 3.20 26.79 -22.23
N GLN A 374 2.79 26.92 -23.49
CA GLN A 374 1.76 26.05 -24.07
C GLN A 374 2.33 24.66 -24.36
N LEU A 375 3.56 24.58 -24.86
CA LEU A 375 4.25 23.29 -25.09
C LEU A 375 4.45 22.51 -23.78
N ILE A 376 4.71 23.19 -22.66
CA ILE A 376 4.79 22.58 -21.33
C ILE A 376 3.44 21.95 -20.96
N SER A 377 2.34 22.70 -21.10
CA SER A 377 1.00 22.19 -20.81
C SER A 377 0.61 21.01 -21.72
N ILE A 378 1.07 21.01 -22.98
CA ILE A 378 0.87 19.89 -23.91
C ILE A 378 1.70 18.68 -23.46
N ALA A 379 2.98 18.88 -23.13
CA ALA A 379 3.86 17.81 -22.68
C ALA A 379 3.37 17.17 -21.37
N GLU A 380 2.84 17.97 -20.45
CA GLU A 380 2.19 17.50 -19.22
C GLU A 380 0.99 16.58 -19.52
N LYS A 381 0.10 16.98 -20.42
CA LYS A 381 -1.05 16.16 -20.84
C LYS A 381 -0.66 14.88 -21.59
N LEU A 382 0.51 14.89 -22.22
CA LEU A 382 1.10 13.72 -22.88
C LEU A 382 2.03 12.93 -21.94
N HIS A 383 1.98 13.23 -20.64
CA HIS A 383 2.72 12.54 -19.57
C HIS A 383 4.25 12.50 -19.82
N TYR A 384 4.77 13.52 -20.51
CA TYR A 384 6.18 13.63 -20.92
C TYR A 384 6.71 12.37 -21.66
N ASN A 385 5.82 11.62 -22.32
CA ASN A 385 6.13 10.35 -22.96
C ASN A 385 6.66 10.57 -24.39
N PRO A 386 7.92 10.19 -24.72
CA PRO A 386 8.52 10.43 -26.05
C PRO A 386 7.69 9.95 -27.23
N LEU A 387 7.06 8.78 -27.13
CA LEU A 387 6.21 8.26 -28.21
C LEU A 387 4.97 9.14 -28.40
N ALA A 388 4.30 9.52 -27.30
CA ALA A 388 3.14 10.40 -27.34
C ALA A 388 3.50 11.78 -27.90
N LEU A 389 4.67 12.32 -27.57
CA LEU A 389 5.19 13.58 -28.08
C LEU A 389 5.47 13.52 -29.60
N LYS A 390 6.13 12.46 -30.08
CA LYS A 390 6.36 12.24 -31.52
C LYS A 390 5.05 12.04 -32.29
N TRP A 391 4.11 11.27 -31.72
CA TRP A 391 2.78 11.08 -32.29
C TRP A 391 2.03 12.41 -32.37
N PHE A 392 2.03 13.22 -31.31
CA PHE A 392 1.38 14.53 -31.28
C PHE A 392 1.86 15.44 -32.41
N VAL A 393 3.18 15.59 -32.56
CA VAL A 393 3.75 16.40 -33.65
C VAL A 393 3.32 15.84 -35.01
N SER A 394 3.40 14.52 -35.21
CA SER A 394 3.01 13.90 -36.48
C SER A 394 1.53 14.13 -36.83
N SER A 395 0.63 14.05 -35.84
CA SER A 395 -0.81 14.27 -36.03
C SER A 395 -1.14 15.73 -36.36
N VAL A 396 -0.42 16.69 -35.76
CA VAL A 396 -0.57 18.11 -36.07
C VAL A 396 -0.12 18.40 -37.51
N GLU A 397 0.98 17.79 -37.95
CA GLU A 397 1.48 17.96 -39.31
C GLU A 397 0.60 17.33 -40.39
N LEU A 398 -0.21 16.32 -40.04
CA LEU A 398 -1.25 15.78 -40.92
C LEU A 398 -2.49 16.69 -41.01
N GLY A 399 -2.48 17.85 -40.35
CA GLY A 399 -3.52 18.88 -40.44
C GLY A 399 -4.51 18.91 -39.28
N THR A 400 -4.25 18.15 -38.20
CA THR A 400 -5.13 18.13 -37.03
C THR A 400 -4.80 19.29 -36.09
N ASP A 401 -5.81 19.96 -35.52
CA ASP A 401 -5.56 21.03 -34.55
C ASP A 401 -4.86 20.49 -33.27
N PRO A 402 -3.81 21.16 -32.76
CA PRO A 402 -3.10 20.74 -31.54
C PRO A 402 -4.00 20.43 -30.34
N ASN A 403 -5.07 21.20 -30.13
CA ASN A 403 -5.97 20.99 -28.99
C ASN A 403 -6.83 19.74 -29.18
N VAL A 404 -7.19 19.41 -30.42
CA VAL A 404 -7.95 18.19 -30.75
C VAL A 404 -7.10 16.95 -30.51
N VAL A 405 -5.84 16.96 -31.00
CA VAL A 405 -4.90 15.83 -30.82
C VAL A 405 -4.67 15.53 -29.34
N VAL A 406 -4.50 16.58 -28.52
CA VAL A 406 -4.28 16.41 -27.08
C VAL A 406 -5.54 15.98 -26.34
N SER A 407 -6.74 16.19 -26.92
CA SER A 407 -8.00 15.73 -26.33
C SER A 407 -8.36 14.28 -26.68
N ASP A 408 -7.80 13.73 -27.75
CA ASP A 408 -8.04 12.35 -28.21
C ASP A 408 -6.78 11.50 -28.07
N LEU A 409 -6.53 11.03 -26.85
CA LEU A 409 -5.36 10.19 -26.53
C LEU A 409 -5.65 8.69 -26.64
N GLU A 410 -6.83 8.30 -27.15
CA GLU A 410 -7.31 6.92 -27.09
C GLU A 410 -6.31 5.92 -27.69
N GLN A 411 -5.79 6.21 -28.87
CA GLN A 411 -4.87 5.33 -29.58
C GLN A 411 -3.52 5.20 -28.87
N VAL A 412 -2.99 6.31 -28.34
CA VAL A 412 -1.71 6.35 -27.63
C VAL A 412 -1.80 5.55 -26.33
N LEU A 413 -2.86 5.80 -25.55
CA LEU A 413 -3.12 5.10 -24.29
C LEU A 413 -3.30 3.60 -24.52
N SER A 414 -4.10 3.23 -25.53
CA SER A 414 -4.35 1.83 -25.89
C SER A 414 -3.06 1.11 -26.28
N PHE A 415 -2.25 1.71 -27.16
CA PHE A 415 -0.96 1.12 -27.57
C PHE A 415 0.00 0.88 -26.38
N CYS A 416 -0.02 1.78 -25.40
CA CYS A 416 0.93 1.74 -24.30
C CYS A 416 0.48 0.84 -23.13
N LEU A 417 -0.83 0.60 -22.94
CA LEU A 417 -1.35 -0.07 -21.72
C LEU A 417 -2.22 -1.30 -21.96
N SER A 418 -2.76 -1.53 -23.17
CA SER A 418 -3.69 -2.65 -23.40
C SER A 418 -3.10 -4.00 -22.98
N ASN A 419 -1.90 -4.32 -23.46
CA ASN A 419 -1.24 -5.60 -23.16
C ASN A 419 -0.95 -5.77 -21.68
N VAL A 420 -0.61 -4.68 -20.99
CA VAL A 420 -0.34 -4.71 -19.54
C VAL A 420 -1.63 -4.97 -18.78
N TYR A 421 -2.72 -4.27 -19.14
CA TYR A 421 -4.00 -4.38 -18.46
C TYR A 421 -4.66 -5.75 -18.67
N GLU A 422 -4.57 -6.28 -19.89
CA GLU A 422 -5.11 -7.58 -20.26
C GLU A 422 -4.43 -8.73 -19.51
N GLN A 423 -3.14 -8.59 -19.19
CA GLN A 423 -2.39 -9.57 -18.40
C GLN A 423 -2.65 -9.50 -16.89
N LEU A 424 -3.30 -8.44 -16.38
CA LEU A 424 -3.61 -8.33 -14.95
C LEU A 424 -4.63 -9.37 -14.49
N SER A 425 -4.42 -9.90 -13.29
CA SER A 425 -5.37 -10.73 -12.57
C SER A 425 -6.69 -10.00 -12.27
N GLY A 426 -7.75 -10.76 -12.03
CA GLY A 426 -9.05 -10.20 -11.63
C GLY A 426 -8.94 -9.38 -10.33
N GLU A 427 -8.13 -9.86 -9.39
CA GLU A 427 -7.82 -9.17 -8.15
C GLU A 427 -7.00 -7.89 -8.39
N GLY A 428 -6.04 -7.91 -9.33
CA GLY A 428 -5.26 -6.74 -9.75
C GLY A 428 -6.14 -5.62 -10.28
N ARG A 429 -7.07 -5.96 -11.17
CA ARG A 429 -8.08 -5.01 -11.68
C ARG A 429 -9.00 -4.50 -10.57
N GLN A 430 -9.44 -5.37 -9.66
CA GLN A 430 -10.25 -4.96 -8.51
C GLN A 430 -9.53 -3.94 -7.60
N VAL A 431 -8.24 -4.12 -7.34
CA VAL A 431 -7.42 -3.18 -6.55
C VAL A 431 -7.33 -1.82 -7.26
N ILE A 432 -7.06 -1.82 -8.56
CA ILE A 432 -7.03 -0.61 -9.39
C ILE A 432 -8.38 0.13 -9.32
N ASP A 433 -9.47 -0.57 -9.60
CA ASP A 433 -10.84 -0.02 -9.56
C ASP A 433 -11.16 0.56 -8.18
N THR A 434 -10.68 -0.09 -7.11
CA THR A 434 -10.87 0.37 -5.74
C THR A 434 -10.14 1.68 -5.46
N ILE A 435 -8.88 1.83 -5.91
CA ILE A 435 -8.12 3.07 -5.77
C ILE A 435 -8.80 4.20 -6.56
N LEU A 436 -9.22 3.94 -7.81
CA LEU A 436 -9.94 4.91 -8.65
C LEU A 436 -11.27 5.33 -8.02
N ALA A 437 -12.06 4.37 -7.54
CA ALA A 437 -13.34 4.62 -6.90
C ALA A 437 -13.20 5.41 -5.59
N ALA A 438 -12.12 5.17 -4.83
CA ALA A 438 -11.83 5.90 -3.59
C ALA A 438 -11.34 7.33 -3.83
N ARG A 439 -10.82 7.64 -5.03
CA ARG A 439 -10.30 8.95 -5.44
C ARG A 439 -9.18 9.50 -4.55
N LYS A 440 -8.38 8.60 -3.98
CA LYS A 440 -7.23 8.92 -3.13
C LYS A 440 -6.26 7.74 -3.09
N ASN A 441 -5.01 8.02 -2.73
CA ASN A 441 -4.02 6.97 -2.48
C ASN A 441 -4.48 6.13 -1.27
N LEU A 442 -4.24 4.82 -1.33
CA LEU A 442 -4.69 3.87 -0.31
C LEU A 442 -3.51 3.06 0.24
N ASN A 443 -3.56 2.68 1.50
CA ASN A 443 -2.59 1.74 2.08
C ASN A 443 -3.13 0.30 2.12
N ASP A 444 -2.31 -0.65 2.58
CA ASP A 444 -2.68 -2.07 2.70
C ASP A 444 -3.96 -2.27 3.50
N ALA A 445 -4.07 -1.67 4.68
CA ALA A 445 -5.23 -1.85 5.55
C ALA A 445 -6.53 -1.36 4.87
N GLN A 446 -6.48 -0.21 4.21
CA GLN A 446 -7.61 0.32 3.45
C GLN A 446 -7.96 -0.57 2.27
N LEU A 447 -6.98 -1.07 1.53
CA LEU A 447 -7.23 -1.96 0.40
C LEU A 447 -7.86 -3.27 0.83
N ILE A 448 -7.36 -3.91 1.91
CA ILE A 448 -7.96 -5.14 2.48
C ILE A 448 -9.44 -4.89 2.77
N TYR A 449 -9.77 -3.80 3.46
CA TYR A 449 -11.15 -3.48 3.83
C TYR A 449 -12.04 -3.14 2.62
N LEU A 450 -11.55 -2.32 1.70
CA LEU A 450 -12.35 -1.84 0.57
C LEU A 450 -12.57 -2.94 -0.47
N THR A 451 -11.53 -3.72 -0.79
CA THR A 451 -11.61 -4.85 -1.73
C THR A 451 -12.28 -6.08 -1.10
N GLY A 452 -12.09 -6.31 0.20
CA GLY A 452 -12.46 -7.57 0.86
C GLY A 452 -11.48 -8.71 0.59
N LEU A 453 -10.31 -8.44 0.01
CA LEU A 453 -9.29 -9.46 -0.27
C LEU A 453 -8.53 -9.82 1.02
N PRO A 454 -8.22 -11.11 1.26
CA PRO A 454 -7.34 -11.52 2.35
C PRO A 454 -5.95 -10.88 2.23
N SER A 455 -5.31 -10.59 3.38
CA SER A 455 -3.98 -9.94 3.45
C SER A 455 -2.90 -10.62 2.57
N ILE A 456 -2.91 -11.96 2.50
CA ILE A 456 -1.97 -12.73 1.67
C ILE A 456 -2.23 -12.55 0.17
N VAL A 457 -3.51 -12.51 -0.23
CA VAL A 457 -3.91 -12.33 -1.62
C VAL A 457 -3.57 -10.91 -2.06
N LEU A 458 -3.90 -9.91 -1.23
CA LEU A 458 -3.55 -8.52 -1.53
C LEU A 458 -2.05 -8.34 -1.71
N ARG A 459 -1.21 -8.90 -0.82
CA ARG A 459 0.26 -8.81 -0.96
C ARG A 459 0.75 -9.38 -2.28
N ARG A 460 0.25 -10.55 -2.69
CA ARG A 460 0.56 -11.14 -4.00
C ARG A 460 0.12 -10.23 -5.15
N THR A 461 -1.10 -9.69 -5.08
CA THR A 461 -1.67 -8.78 -6.09
C THR A 461 -0.90 -7.46 -6.18
N ILE A 462 -0.47 -6.89 -5.05
CA ILE A 462 0.35 -5.67 -5.04
C ILE A 462 1.73 -5.94 -5.65
N ASN A 463 2.34 -7.10 -5.39
CA ASN A 463 3.60 -7.47 -6.03
C ASN A 463 3.46 -7.64 -7.55
N GLU A 464 2.36 -8.22 -8.01
CA GLU A 464 2.00 -8.27 -9.44
C GLU A 464 1.88 -6.86 -10.02
N LEU A 465 1.12 -5.98 -9.36
CA LEU A 465 0.93 -4.60 -9.81
C LEU A 465 2.25 -3.79 -9.83
N PHE A 466 3.17 -4.04 -8.89
CA PHE A 466 4.51 -3.45 -8.88
C PHE A 466 5.46 -4.03 -9.91
N ALA A 467 5.19 -5.22 -10.45
CA ALA A 467 5.88 -5.70 -11.63
C ALA A 467 5.49 -4.87 -12.86
N THR A 468 4.31 -4.22 -12.84
CA THR A 468 3.82 -3.33 -13.90
C THR A 468 4.12 -1.86 -13.61
N THR A 469 3.85 -0.99 -14.58
CA THR A 469 3.92 0.46 -14.40
C THR A 469 2.62 1.13 -13.97
N MET A 470 1.55 0.35 -13.73
CA MET A 470 0.24 0.94 -13.41
C MET A 470 0.15 1.49 -11.99
N VAL A 471 0.85 0.87 -11.04
CA VAL A 471 0.79 1.24 -9.63
C VAL A 471 2.19 1.58 -9.12
N THR A 472 2.27 2.68 -8.39
CA THR A 472 3.48 3.18 -7.75
C THR A 472 3.27 3.26 -6.24
N ARG A 473 4.39 3.26 -5.50
CA ARG A 473 4.38 3.43 -4.04
C ARG A 473 4.86 4.83 -3.69
N GLU A 474 4.13 5.47 -2.79
CA GLU A 474 4.49 6.70 -2.12
C GLU A 474 4.77 6.37 -0.66
N ILE A 475 5.94 6.76 -0.16
CA ILE A 475 6.30 6.56 1.25
C ILE A 475 6.09 7.89 1.97
N ILE A 476 5.11 7.93 2.86
CA ILE A 476 4.83 9.07 3.71
C ILE A 476 5.56 8.86 5.03
N HIS A 477 6.52 9.74 5.33
CA HIS A 477 7.26 9.74 6.58
C HIS A 477 6.45 10.46 7.67
N ASN A 478 5.90 9.71 8.62
CA ASN A 478 5.17 10.25 9.78
C ASN A 478 6.00 10.05 11.06
N ALA A 479 5.65 10.79 12.12
CA ALA A 479 6.29 10.67 13.44
C ALA A 479 6.20 9.24 14.03
N ASP A 480 5.15 8.49 13.66
CA ASP A 480 4.88 7.13 14.13
C ASP A 480 5.42 6.02 13.20
N GLY A 481 6.14 6.38 12.13
CA GLY A 481 6.72 5.45 11.15
C GLY A 481 6.46 5.82 9.69
N ASN A 482 6.94 4.98 8.78
CA ASN A 482 6.74 5.15 7.34
C ASN A 482 5.43 4.47 6.91
N GLU A 483 4.49 5.23 6.35
CA GLU A 483 3.29 4.67 5.71
C GLU A 483 3.51 4.52 4.21
N VAL A 484 3.21 3.33 3.69
CA VAL A 484 3.24 3.06 2.24
C VAL A 484 1.83 3.25 1.69
N MET A 485 1.72 4.17 0.74
CA MET A 485 0.50 4.46 0.00
C MET A 485 0.66 4.03 -1.46
N TYR A 486 -0.39 3.47 -2.02
CA TYR A 486 -0.45 3.02 -3.41
C TYR A 486 -1.21 4.05 -4.25
N GLN A 487 -0.60 4.42 -5.37
CA GLN A 487 -1.12 5.37 -6.34
C GLN A 487 -1.10 4.76 -7.75
N ILE A 488 -2.14 5.02 -8.53
CA ILE A 488 -2.18 4.67 -9.95
C ILE A 488 -1.47 5.79 -10.74
N SER A 489 -0.61 5.44 -11.70
CA SER A 489 0.03 6.44 -12.56
C SER A 489 -1.02 7.22 -13.35
N ASP A 490 -0.77 8.51 -13.60
CA ASP A 490 -1.75 9.34 -14.32
C ASP A 490 -2.03 8.79 -15.73
N PHE A 491 -1.00 8.23 -16.36
CA PHE A 491 -1.09 7.55 -17.65
C PHE A 491 -2.01 6.30 -17.59
N ALA A 492 -1.87 5.46 -16.56
CA ALA A 492 -2.75 4.30 -16.35
C ALA A 492 -4.18 4.71 -16.02
N LYS A 493 -4.35 5.74 -15.20
CA LYS A 493 -5.65 6.28 -14.80
C LYS A 493 -6.46 6.78 -16.01
N ASP A 494 -5.85 7.54 -16.91
CA ASP A 494 -6.52 8.05 -18.10
C ASP A 494 -6.98 6.91 -19.02
N TYR A 495 -6.13 5.89 -19.23
CA TYR A 495 -6.48 4.71 -20.02
C TYR A 495 -7.68 3.94 -19.43
N ILE A 496 -7.65 3.66 -18.12
CA ILE A 496 -8.71 2.91 -17.45
C ILE A 496 -10.03 3.68 -17.50
N LEU A 497 -10.02 4.98 -17.22
CA LEU A 497 -11.23 5.80 -17.28
C LEU A 497 -11.85 5.86 -18.67
N LEU A 498 -11.04 5.76 -19.72
CA LEU A 498 -11.48 5.78 -21.12
C LEU A 498 -11.99 4.42 -21.61
N LYS A 499 -11.25 3.34 -21.36
CA LYS A 499 -11.52 2.00 -21.94
C LYS A 499 -12.21 1.02 -21.00
N HIS A 500 -11.99 1.17 -19.70
CA HIS A 500 -12.48 0.24 -18.66
C HIS A 500 -13.10 1.04 -17.51
N PRO A 501 -14.14 1.85 -17.76
CA PRO A 501 -14.73 2.71 -16.73
C PRO A 501 -15.28 1.86 -15.59
N VAL A 502 -14.95 2.27 -14.36
CA VAL A 502 -15.41 1.58 -13.14
C VAL A 502 -16.93 1.64 -13.03
N GLU A 503 -17.57 0.51 -12.79
CA GLU A 503 -19.04 0.45 -12.66
C GLU A 503 -19.57 1.37 -11.54
N VAL A 504 -20.67 2.07 -11.81
CA VAL A 504 -21.28 3.01 -10.86
C VAL A 504 -21.74 2.31 -9.56
N SER A 505 -22.22 1.07 -9.67
CA SER A 505 -22.57 0.19 -8.55
C SER A 505 -21.36 -0.04 -7.63
N PHE A 506 -20.21 -0.37 -8.22
CA PHE A 506 -18.94 -0.59 -7.53
C PHE A 506 -18.46 0.70 -6.84
N VAL A 507 -18.46 1.82 -7.55
CA VAL A 507 -18.08 3.14 -6.97
C VAL A 507 -18.96 3.49 -5.77
N LYS A 508 -20.28 3.32 -5.87
CA LYS A 508 -21.21 3.55 -4.75
C LYS A 508 -20.91 2.63 -3.57
N ASN A 509 -20.58 1.36 -3.80
CA ASN A 509 -20.19 0.42 -2.76
C ASN A 509 -18.93 0.88 -2.02
N ILE A 510 -17.87 1.24 -2.75
CA ILE A 510 -16.61 1.73 -2.15
C ILE A 510 -16.83 3.00 -1.33
N ILE A 511 -17.57 3.98 -1.87
CA ILE A 511 -17.92 5.20 -1.13
C ILE A 511 -18.73 4.87 0.13
N SER A 512 -19.68 3.93 0.06
CA SER A 512 -20.46 3.52 1.23
C SER A 512 -19.59 2.88 2.31
N LYS A 513 -18.60 2.07 1.93
CA LYS A 513 -17.61 1.48 2.85
C LYS A 513 -16.74 2.57 3.49
N ILE A 514 -16.27 3.56 2.75
CA ILE A 514 -15.47 4.68 3.28
C ILE A 514 -16.30 5.50 4.29
N ASN A 515 -17.56 5.78 3.97
CA ASN A 515 -18.48 6.51 4.85
C ASN A 515 -18.80 5.72 6.12
N SER A 516 -19.01 4.40 5.99
CA SER A 516 -19.21 3.49 7.12
C SER A 516 -18.01 3.49 8.06
N LEU A 517 -16.78 3.40 7.51
CA LEU A 517 -15.55 3.47 8.29
C LEU A 517 -15.43 4.78 9.07
N SER A 518 -15.76 5.91 8.42
CA SER A 518 -15.71 7.23 9.05
C SER A 518 -16.77 7.40 10.14
N LYS A 519 -17.99 6.88 9.94
CA LYS A 519 -19.02 6.83 10.99
C LYS A 519 -18.58 6.02 12.21
N THR A 520 -18.09 4.80 12.02
CA THR A 520 -17.61 3.95 13.13
C THR A 520 -16.50 4.66 13.91
N THR A 521 -15.56 5.30 13.21
CA THR A 521 -14.45 6.05 13.84
C THR A 521 -14.97 7.21 14.69
N SER A 522 -15.94 7.97 14.18
CA SER A 522 -16.56 9.06 14.94
C SER A 522 -17.25 8.55 16.20
N SER A 523 -17.99 7.44 16.10
CA SER A 523 -18.63 6.81 17.28
C SER A 523 -17.62 6.30 18.31
N ILE A 524 -16.49 5.73 17.87
CA ILE A 524 -15.40 5.30 18.75
C ILE A 524 -14.78 6.51 19.47
N ASN A 525 -14.51 7.59 18.74
CA ASN A 525 -13.93 8.81 19.31
C ASN A 525 -14.86 9.44 20.35
N GLN A 526 -16.17 9.49 20.06
CA GLN A 526 -17.18 9.97 21.02
C GLN A 526 -17.21 9.11 22.29
N ALA A 527 -17.19 7.79 22.14
CA ALA A 527 -17.15 6.87 23.29
C ALA A 527 -15.88 7.06 24.13
N THR A 528 -14.73 7.22 23.46
CA THR A 528 -13.42 7.42 24.11
C THR A 528 -13.36 8.75 24.85
N GLN A 529 -13.92 9.82 24.28
CA GLN A 529 -14.00 11.13 24.94
C GLN A 529 -14.94 11.11 26.14
N ALA A 530 -16.07 10.39 26.05
CA ALA A 530 -17.02 10.28 27.16
C ALA A 530 -16.46 9.44 28.32
N ASN A 531 -15.78 8.34 28.01
CA ASN A 531 -15.14 7.47 29.00
C ASN A 531 -13.94 6.73 28.39
N GLU A 532 -12.73 7.15 28.74
CA GLU A 532 -11.47 6.56 28.28
C GLU A 532 -11.35 5.05 28.61
N PHE A 533 -12.05 4.57 29.63
CA PHE A 533 -12.04 3.18 30.11
C PHE A 533 -13.30 2.40 29.72
N ALA A 534 -14.16 2.95 28.86
CA ALA A 534 -15.27 2.19 28.31
C ALA A 534 -14.75 1.06 27.40
N LEU A 535 -15.49 -0.06 27.36
CA LEU A 535 -15.10 -1.22 26.55
C LEU A 535 -14.95 -0.88 25.05
N ASN A 536 -15.82 0.00 24.55
CA ASN A 536 -15.83 0.52 23.18
C ASN A 536 -14.94 1.74 22.96
N ALA A 537 -14.20 2.20 23.97
CA ALA A 537 -13.12 3.16 23.78
C ALA A 537 -11.94 2.42 23.16
N ILE A 538 -11.51 2.87 21.98
CA ILE A 538 -10.46 2.24 21.19
C ILE A 538 -9.52 3.37 20.72
N THR A 539 -8.23 3.25 21.00
CA THR A 539 -7.23 4.27 20.61
C THR A 539 -6.96 4.19 19.12
N ILE A 540 -7.17 5.29 18.39
CA ILE A 540 -6.90 5.36 16.94
C ILE A 540 -5.92 6.51 16.69
N ARG A 541 -4.70 6.18 16.25
CA ARG A 541 -3.61 7.12 15.97
C ARG A 541 -3.44 7.39 14.48
N ASN A 542 -3.59 6.34 13.66
CA ASN A 542 -3.34 6.40 12.22
C ASN A 542 -4.44 5.70 11.41
N VAL A 543 -4.27 5.72 10.09
CA VAL A 543 -5.26 5.16 9.15
C VAL A 543 -5.34 3.64 9.22
N ASN A 544 -4.22 2.96 9.49
CA ASN A 544 -4.20 1.50 9.66
C ASN A 544 -5.01 1.08 10.89
N GLU A 545 -4.78 1.75 12.02
CA GLU A 545 -5.55 1.53 13.24
C GLU A 545 -7.03 1.86 13.06
N LYS A 546 -7.38 2.85 12.22
CA LYS A 546 -8.78 3.18 11.92
C LYS A 546 -9.52 1.99 11.31
N VAL A 547 -8.89 1.29 10.37
CA VAL A 547 -9.48 0.08 9.74
C VAL A 547 -9.60 -1.03 10.77
N THR A 548 -8.53 -1.28 11.52
CA THR A 548 -8.50 -2.35 12.51
C THR A 548 -9.48 -2.12 13.68
N ALA A 549 -9.62 -0.87 14.14
CA ALA A 549 -10.55 -0.47 15.19
C ALA A 549 -12.02 -0.74 14.80
N ARG A 550 -12.36 -0.69 13.51
CA ARG A 550 -13.68 -1.10 13.03
C ARG A 550 -13.92 -2.60 13.28
N LEU A 551 -12.96 -3.46 12.91
CA LEU A 551 -13.05 -4.91 13.13
C LEU A 551 -13.17 -5.23 14.63
N ILE A 552 -12.35 -4.57 15.45
CA ILE A 552 -12.42 -4.69 16.92
C ILE A 552 -13.81 -4.24 17.43
N SER A 553 -14.37 -3.15 16.91
CA SER A 553 -15.71 -2.69 17.28
C SER A 553 -16.80 -3.68 16.87
N GLU A 554 -16.67 -4.34 15.73
CA GLU A 554 -17.57 -5.43 15.32
C GLU A 554 -17.42 -6.66 16.24
N ALA A 555 -16.20 -7.04 16.60
CA ALA A 555 -15.93 -8.11 17.57
C ALA A 555 -16.63 -7.85 18.92
N LEU A 556 -16.56 -6.61 19.43
CA LEU A 556 -17.26 -6.21 20.65
C LEU A 556 -18.79 -6.32 20.54
N LYS A 557 -19.36 -6.05 19.36
CA LYS A 557 -20.81 -6.22 19.13
C LYS A 557 -21.20 -7.69 19.18
N PHE A 558 -20.41 -8.57 18.55
CA PHE A 558 -20.64 -10.02 18.62
C PHE A 558 -20.47 -10.55 20.04
N SER A 559 -19.41 -10.16 20.75
CA SER A 559 -19.22 -10.53 22.17
C SER A 559 -20.40 -10.11 23.06
N LYS A 560 -20.90 -8.87 22.89
CA LYS A 560 -22.11 -8.41 23.59
C LYS A 560 -23.33 -9.27 23.26
N SER A 561 -23.52 -9.62 21.99
CA SER A 561 -24.61 -10.51 21.57
C SER A 561 -24.47 -11.91 22.21
N GLY A 562 -23.26 -12.47 22.24
CA GLY A 562 -22.96 -13.73 22.90
C GLY A 562 -23.34 -13.74 24.38
N SER A 563 -22.94 -12.69 25.11
CA SER A 563 -23.27 -12.55 26.53
C SER A 563 -24.78 -12.43 26.79
N ASN A 564 -25.52 -11.75 25.91
CA ASN A 564 -26.97 -11.62 26.05
C ASN A 564 -27.68 -12.96 25.82
N LEU A 565 -27.23 -13.72 24.82
CA LEU A 565 -27.77 -15.05 24.50
C LEU A 565 -27.51 -16.04 25.63
N GLU A 566 -26.31 -16.00 26.20
CA GLU A 566 -25.93 -16.81 27.36
C GLU A 566 -26.83 -16.53 28.57
N ASN A 567 -27.06 -15.26 28.89
CA ASN A 567 -27.97 -14.85 29.96
C ASN A 567 -29.42 -15.27 29.71
N SER A 568 -29.82 -15.46 28.45
CA SER A 568 -31.15 -15.97 28.08
C SER A 568 -31.26 -17.50 28.08
N GLY A 569 -30.14 -18.21 28.28
CA GLY A 569 -30.05 -19.67 28.28
C GLY A 569 -29.72 -20.31 26.92
N ASP A 570 -29.52 -19.52 25.86
CA ASP A 570 -29.16 -20.02 24.52
C ASP A 570 -27.64 -20.14 24.36
N THR A 571 -27.12 -21.26 24.86
CA THR A 571 -25.67 -21.53 24.89
C THR A 571 -25.06 -21.81 23.53
N VAL A 572 -25.84 -22.32 22.56
CA VAL A 572 -25.33 -22.67 21.22
C VAL A 572 -25.10 -21.42 20.40
N GLU A 573 -26.09 -20.53 20.31
CA GLU A 573 -25.96 -19.30 19.54
C GLU A 573 -24.98 -18.33 20.22
N SER A 574 -24.90 -18.37 21.56
CA SER A 574 -23.88 -17.63 22.31
C SER A 574 -22.45 -18.02 21.90
N LYS A 575 -22.12 -19.31 21.89
CA LYS A 575 -20.81 -19.81 21.45
C LYS A 575 -20.47 -19.39 20.02
N LYS A 576 -21.45 -19.50 19.11
CA LYS A 576 -21.29 -19.06 17.71
C LYS A 576 -21.01 -17.55 17.61
N SER A 577 -21.67 -16.75 18.44
CA SER A 577 -21.41 -15.30 18.50
C SER A 577 -19.99 -14.98 18.95
N TYR A 578 -19.48 -15.67 19.98
CA TYR A 578 -18.08 -15.52 20.41
C TYR A 578 -17.07 -15.97 19.34
N LEU A 579 -17.36 -17.05 18.60
CA LEU A 579 -16.51 -17.48 17.48
C LEU A 579 -16.42 -16.41 16.38
N LEU A 580 -17.54 -15.79 16.01
CA LEU A 580 -17.55 -14.66 15.06
C LEU A 580 -16.76 -13.46 15.59
N ALA A 581 -16.83 -13.20 16.90
CA ALA A 581 -16.03 -12.15 17.52
C ALA A 581 -14.53 -12.42 17.40
N LEU A 582 -14.09 -13.65 17.69
CA LEU A 582 -12.69 -14.06 17.56
C LEU A 582 -12.21 -14.10 16.11
N GLU A 583 -13.08 -14.42 15.15
CA GLU A 583 -12.78 -14.34 13.71
C GLU A 583 -12.42 -12.90 13.31
N ARG A 584 -13.21 -11.91 13.74
CA ARG A 584 -12.91 -10.48 13.50
C ARG A 584 -11.60 -10.04 14.16
N ILE A 585 -11.28 -10.59 15.34
CA ILE A 585 -10.00 -10.35 16.02
C ILE A 585 -8.84 -10.95 15.22
N ASN A 586 -8.97 -12.15 14.69
CA ASN A 586 -7.92 -12.79 13.87
C ASN A 586 -7.71 -12.03 12.55
N GLU A 587 -8.77 -11.54 11.93
CA GLU A 587 -8.70 -10.64 10.78
C GLU A 587 -7.91 -9.37 11.15
N ALA A 588 -8.23 -8.74 12.29
CA ALA A 588 -7.49 -7.59 12.81
C ALA A 588 -5.99 -7.89 13.05
N LYS A 589 -5.66 -9.04 13.66
CA LYS A 589 -4.26 -9.50 13.88
C LYS A 589 -3.50 -9.68 12.56
N SER A 590 -4.17 -10.13 11.49
CA SER A 590 -3.55 -10.31 10.17
C SER A 590 -3.21 -9.00 9.45
N ILE A 591 -3.88 -7.90 9.82
CA ILE A 591 -3.67 -6.57 9.26
C ILE A 591 -2.62 -5.80 10.05
N LEU A 592 -2.77 -5.73 11.38
CA LEU A 592 -1.91 -4.90 12.24
C LEU A 592 -1.56 -5.64 13.53
N PRO A 593 -0.60 -6.58 13.50
CA PRO A 593 -0.27 -7.41 14.67
C PRO A 593 0.30 -6.61 15.84
N ASN A 594 0.90 -5.44 15.62
CA ASN A 594 1.52 -4.64 16.68
C ASN A 594 0.57 -3.61 17.33
N TYR A 595 -0.75 -3.87 17.28
CA TYR A 595 -1.76 -2.95 17.81
C TYR A 595 -2.40 -3.51 19.09
N PHE A 596 -1.98 -2.96 20.22
CA PHE A 596 -2.32 -3.46 21.56
C PHE A 596 -3.84 -3.57 21.85
N GLU A 597 -4.66 -2.72 21.23
CA GLU A 597 -6.13 -2.74 21.39
C GLU A 597 -6.76 -4.06 20.92
N ILE A 598 -6.16 -4.70 19.91
CA ILE A 598 -6.60 -6.02 19.43
C ILE A 598 -6.52 -7.02 20.58
N TYR A 599 -5.40 -7.02 21.30
CA TYR A 599 -5.13 -7.96 22.37
C TYR A 599 -5.95 -7.65 23.61
N ARG A 600 -6.12 -6.37 23.96
CA ARG A 600 -7.02 -5.96 25.05
C ARG A 600 -8.44 -6.49 24.83
N VAL A 601 -8.97 -6.32 23.62
CA VAL A 601 -10.33 -6.76 23.30
C VAL A 601 -10.41 -8.27 23.13
N SER A 602 -9.41 -8.90 22.51
CA SER A 602 -9.29 -10.36 22.43
C SER A 602 -9.33 -10.99 23.82
N ALA A 603 -8.54 -10.46 24.76
CA ALA A 603 -8.50 -10.91 26.14
C ALA A 603 -9.85 -10.76 26.83
N PHE A 604 -10.50 -9.60 26.68
CA PHE A 604 -11.84 -9.39 27.22
C PHE A 604 -12.84 -10.42 26.68
N ILE A 605 -12.85 -10.66 25.37
CA ILE A 605 -13.75 -11.61 24.72
C ILE A 605 -13.51 -13.03 25.26
N LYS A 606 -12.24 -13.46 25.30
CA LYS A 606 -11.84 -14.77 25.82
C LYS A 606 -12.24 -14.97 27.27
N ALA A 607 -12.00 -13.97 28.12
CA ALA A 607 -12.41 -13.99 29.53
C ALA A 607 -13.93 -14.14 29.65
N THR A 608 -14.71 -13.39 28.85
CA THR A 608 -16.18 -13.49 28.85
C THR A 608 -16.69 -14.84 28.32
N SER A 609 -15.97 -15.48 27.39
CA SER A 609 -16.34 -16.81 26.87
C SER A 609 -15.80 -17.97 27.71
N GLY A 610 -15.06 -17.70 28.78
CA GLY A 610 -14.50 -18.69 29.72
C GLY A 610 -13.08 -19.17 29.43
N ASP A 611 -12.38 -18.64 28.42
CA ASP A 611 -10.97 -18.91 28.15
C ASP A 611 -10.08 -17.97 28.96
N ILE A 612 -9.92 -18.29 30.25
CA ILE A 612 -9.22 -17.44 31.22
C ILE A 612 -7.71 -17.36 30.91
N LEU A 613 -7.06 -18.50 30.64
CA LEU A 613 -5.62 -18.54 30.37
C LEU A 613 -5.27 -17.87 29.03
N GLY A 614 -6.10 -18.08 27.99
CA GLY A 614 -5.91 -17.39 26.73
C GLY A 614 -6.15 -15.88 26.82
N ALA A 615 -6.99 -15.43 27.75
CA ALA A 615 -7.19 -14.01 28.03
C ALA A 615 -5.97 -13.38 28.71
N GLU A 616 -5.40 -14.05 29.71
CA GLU A 616 -4.18 -13.60 30.38
C GLU A 616 -3.03 -13.45 29.38
N GLN A 617 -2.81 -14.46 28.52
CA GLN A 617 -1.77 -14.41 27.49
C GLN A 617 -1.94 -13.22 26.53
N ASP A 618 -3.17 -12.92 26.10
CA ASP A 618 -3.44 -11.77 25.24
C ASP A 618 -3.17 -10.45 25.99
N TYR A 619 -3.55 -10.31 27.27
CA TYR A 619 -3.20 -9.11 28.04
C TYR A 619 -1.68 -8.91 28.15
N LEU A 620 -0.93 -9.97 28.44
CA LEU A 620 0.53 -9.94 28.50
C LEU A 620 1.15 -9.54 27.15
N THR A 621 0.63 -10.08 26.06
CA THR A 621 1.05 -9.69 24.69
C THR A 621 0.78 -8.20 24.42
N GLY A 622 -0.34 -7.67 24.92
CA GLY A 622 -0.63 -6.24 24.87
C GLY A 622 0.41 -5.40 25.62
N PHE A 623 0.88 -5.86 26.79
CA PHE A 623 1.92 -5.19 27.57
C PHE A 623 3.32 -5.27 26.95
N GLU A 624 3.62 -6.29 26.15
CA GLU A 624 4.85 -6.32 25.35
C GLU A 624 4.91 -5.15 24.35
N MET A 625 3.75 -4.69 23.87
CA MET A 625 3.62 -3.57 22.93
C MET A 625 3.57 -2.22 23.65
N GLU A 626 2.74 -2.10 24.69
CA GLU A 626 2.59 -0.87 25.47
C GLU A 626 2.58 -1.16 26.99
N PRO A 627 3.78 -1.24 27.63
CA PRO A 627 3.93 -1.69 29.03
C PRO A 627 3.20 -0.87 30.10
N ASP A 628 3.01 0.42 29.84
CA ASP A 628 2.43 1.38 30.78
C ASP A 628 1.09 1.96 30.30
N ASN A 629 0.44 1.31 29.33
CA ASN A 629 -0.83 1.80 28.81
C ASN A 629 -1.94 1.77 29.91
N PRO A 630 -2.54 2.92 30.25
CA PRO A 630 -3.54 2.99 31.32
C PRO A 630 -4.78 2.13 31.04
N ARG A 631 -5.22 2.03 29.79
CA ARG A 631 -6.40 1.25 29.42
C ARG A 631 -6.13 -0.24 29.55
N LEU A 632 -4.97 -0.73 29.12
CA LEU A 632 -4.57 -2.13 29.33
C LEU A 632 -4.54 -2.47 30.82
N LEU A 633 -3.89 -1.65 31.65
CA LEU A 633 -3.84 -1.86 33.11
C LEU A 633 -5.24 -1.92 33.73
N TYR A 634 -6.16 -1.05 33.31
CA TYR A 634 -7.54 -1.03 33.82
C TYR A 634 -8.28 -2.34 33.52
N PHE A 635 -8.24 -2.80 32.28
CA PHE A 635 -8.93 -4.03 31.90
C PHE A 635 -8.25 -5.27 32.47
N TYR A 636 -6.92 -5.29 32.54
CA TYR A 636 -6.17 -6.39 33.13
C TYR A 636 -6.42 -6.53 34.64
N ALA A 637 -6.36 -5.42 35.39
CA ALA A 637 -6.68 -5.44 36.83
C ALA A 637 -8.13 -5.88 37.08
N GLY A 638 -9.09 -5.46 36.25
CA GLY A 638 -10.47 -5.93 36.32
C GLY A 638 -10.62 -7.42 36.02
N PHE A 639 -9.89 -7.93 35.02
CA PHE A 639 -9.84 -9.36 34.69
C PHE A 639 -9.27 -10.18 35.85
N LEU A 640 -8.14 -9.75 36.41
CA LEU A 640 -7.51 -10.42 37.55
C LEU A 640 -8.46 -10.48 38.76
N LEU A 641 -9.17 -9.38 39.04
CA LEU A 641 -10.08 -9.29 40.17
C LEU A 641 -11.35 -10.14 40.01
N TYR A 642 -11.97 -10.17 38.82
CA TYR A 642 -13.30 -10.76 38.65
C TYR A 642 -13.33 -12.12 37.94
N SER A 643 -12.35 -12.40 37.09
CA SER A 643 -12.31 -13.60 36.26
C SER A 643 -11.21 -14.56 36.67
N PHE A 644 -10.07 -14.05 37.13
CA PHE A 644 -8.92 -14.87 37.54
C PHE A 644 -8.83 -15.10 39.06
N ASP A 645 -9.48 -14.25 39.86
CA ASP A 645 -9.46 -14.25 41.33
C ASP A 645 -8.06 -14.04 41.96
N ASP A 646 -7.18 -13.33 41.25
CA ASP A 646 -5.84 -12.94 41.74
C ASP A 646 -5.86 -11.50 42.24
N VAL A 647 -6.28 -11.36 43.51
CA VAL A 647 -6.46 -10.08 44.18
C VAL A 647 -5.14 -9.34 44.39
N GLU A 648 -4.04 -10.06 44.60
CA GLU A 648 -2.71 -9.46 44.85
C GLU A 648 -2.22 -8.75 43.58
N ASN A 649 -2.16 -9.46 42.45
CA ASN A 649 -1.72 -8.86 41.20
C ASN A 649 -2.73 -7.86 40.65
N ALA A 650 -4.04 -8.05 40.88
CA ALA A 650 -5.05 -7.04 40.55
C ALA A 650 -4.79 -5.72 41.29
N THR A 651 -4.44 -5.79 42.57
CA THR A 651 -4.14 -4.61 43.40
C THR A 651 -2.88 -3.91 42.91
N ILE A 652 -1.81 -4.66 42.60
CA ILE A 652 -0.55 -4.11 42.06
C ILE A 652 -0.82 -3.36 40.74
N ALA A 653 -1.57 -3.98 39.83
CA ALA A 653 -1.92 -3.36 38.55
C ALA A 653 -2.81 -2.12 38.72
N ALA A 654 -3.80 -2.17 39.61
CA ALA A 654 -4.68 -1.04 39.91
C ALA A 654 -3.95 0.13 40.59
N GLU A 655 -3.00 -0.15 41.49
CA GLU A 655 -2.14 0.87 42.11
C GLU A 655 -1.25 1.55 41.05
N LYS A 656 -0.62 0.76 40.17
CA LYS A 656 0.17 1.28 39.04
C LYS A 656 -0.68 2.20 38.17
N LEU A 657 -1.90 1.78 37.82
CA LEU A 657 -2.84 2.59 37.05
C LEU A 657 -3.21 3.88 37.77
N TYR A 658 -3.53 3.82 39.06
CA TYR A 658 -3.90 5.00 39.85
C TYR A 658 -2.75 6.01 39.92
N ARG A 659 -1.49 5.57 40.02
CA ARG A 659 -0.31 6.44 39.95
C ARG A 659 -0.18 7.15 38.61
N LEU A 660 -0.51 6.48 37.50
CA LEU A 660 -0.47 7.07 36.16
C LEU A 660 -1.61 8.05 35.89
N LYS A 661 -2.79 7.84 36.51
CA LYS A 661 -4.01 8.63 36.30
C LYS A 661 -4.71 8.95 37.64
N PRO A 662 -4.06 9.72 38.54
CA PRO A 662 -4.57 9.94 39.91
C PRO A 662 -5.86 10.77 39.96
N ASP A 663 -6.07 11.64 38.98
CA ASP A 663 -7.25 12.50 38.87
C ASP A 663 -8.45 11.81 38.20
N SER A 664 -8.26 10.59 37.69
CA SER A 664 -9.33 9.85 37.03
C SER A 664 -10.13 9.05 38.05
N LYS A 665 -11.45 9.26 38.03
CA LYS A 665 -12.40 8.53 38.87
C LYS A 665 -12.41 7.01 38.62
N TYR A 666 -12.15 6.56 37.40
CA TYR A 666 -12.25 5.13 37.07
C TYR A 666 -11.14 4.28 37.70
N PRO A 667 -9.84 4.65 37.60
CA PRO A 667 -8.77 4.04 38.38
C PRO A 667 -9.04 4.02 39.89
N ALA A 668 -9.51 5.14 40.45
CA ALA A 668 -9.80 5.23 41.89
C ALA A 668 -10.89 4.23 42.31
N LEU A 669 -11.99 4.15 41.56
CA LEU A 669 -13.07 3.20 41.82
C LEU A 669 -12.60 1.74 41.64
N LEU A 670 -11.80 1.43 40.61
CA LEU A 670 -11.25 0.07 40.45
C LEU A 670 -10.31 -0.32 41.60
N LEU A 671 -9.40 0.58 41.99
CA LEU A 671 -8.48 0.36 43.10
C LEU A 671 -9.23 0.16 44.42
N SER A 672 -10.29 0.95 44.67
CA SER A 672 -11.11 0.79 45.87
C SER A 672 -11.73 -0.61 45.97
N ARG A 673 -12.16 -1.18 44.84
CA ARG A 673 -12.69 -2.54 44.80
C ARG A 673 -11.59 -3.57 45.06
N CYS A 674 -10.39 -3.38 44.52
CA CYS A 674 -9.24 -4.24 44.80
C CYS A 674 -8.88 -4.21 46.30
N TYR A 675 -8.77 -3.01 46.90
CA TYR A 675 -8.53 -2.83 48.32
C TYR A 675 -9.61 -3.48 49.19
N SER A 676 -10.89 -3.31 48.82
CA SER A 676 -11.97 -3.94 49.57
C SER A 676 -11.90 -5.47 49.50
N THR A 677 -11.50 -6.07 48.37
CA THR A 677 -11.33 -7.52 48.28
C THR A 677 -10.06 -7.99 48.99
N ALA A 678 -9.02 -7.15 49.04
CA ALA A 678 -7.78 -7.38 49.78
C ALA A 678 -7.89 -7.08 51.29
N PHE A 679 -9.11 -6.93 51.84
CA PHE A 679 -9.39 -6.59 53.24
C PHE A 679 -8.85 -5.22 53.73
N LYS A 680 -8.43 -4.34 52.81
CA LYS A 680 -8.04 -2.94 53.09
C LYS A 680 -9.27 -2.02 53.02
N HIS A 681 -10.28 -2.30 53.84
CA HIS A 681 -11.60 -1.68 53.69
C HIS A 681 -11.60 -0.17 53.98
N ARG A 682 -10.77 0.28 54.93
CA ARG A 682 -10.68 1.70 55.27
C ARG A 682 -10.16 2.52 54.10
N GLU A 683 -9.05 2.09 53.51
CA GLU A 683 -8.43 2.72 52.35
C GLU A 683 -9.36 2.68 51.13
N ALA A 684 -10.12 1.59 50.96
CA ALA A 684 -11.13 1.49 49.92
C ALA A 684 -12.23 2.56 50.07
N ILE A 685 -12.78 2.70 51.28
CA ILE A 685 -13.87 3.65 51.59
C ILE A 685 -13.38 5.09 51.42
N GLU A 686 -12.24 5.44 52.02
CA GLU A 686 -11.65 6.79 51.93
C GLU A 686 -11.43 7.20 50.45
N LEU A 687 -11.04 6.25 49.60
CA LEU A 687 -10.85 6.50 48.17
C LEU A 687 -12.17 6.78 47.43
N VAL A 688 -13.24 6.04 47.72
CA VAL A 688 -14.56 6.28 47.09
C VAL A 688 -15.19 7.57 47.59
N GLU A 689 -15.12 7.84 48.91
CA GLU A 689 -15.63 9.09 49.50
C GLU A 689 -14.93 10.30 48.88
N LYS A 690 -13.59 10.27 48.74
CA LYS A 690 -12.82 11.31 48.03
C LYS A 690 -13.32 11.56 46.61
N VAL A 691 -13.64 10.51 45.85
CA VAL A 691 -14.17 10.65 44.47
C VAL A 691 -15.57 11.28 44.47
N ILE A 692 -16.41 10.96 45.44
CA ILE A 692 -17.74 11.55 45.61
C ILE A 692 -17.63 13.03 45.98
N GLU A 693 -16.76 13.38 46.93
CA GLU A 693 -16.54 14.75 47.42
C GLU A 693 -16.04 15.70 46.32
N GLN A 694 -15.26 15.19 45.36
CA GLN A 694 -14.82 15.95 44.19
C GLN A 694 -15.97 16.41 43.27
N GLY A 695 -17.18 15.86 43.42
CA GLY A 695 -18.37 16.29 42.68
C GLY A 695 -18.35 15.99 41.18
N SER A 696 -17.43 15.13 40.72
CA SER A 696 -17.21 14.83 39.29
C SER A 696 -18.08 13.68 38.73
N LEU A 697 -18.96 13.12 39.58
CA LEU A 697 -19.80 11.98 39.27
C LEU A 697 -21.18 12.41 38.76
N ASN A 698 -21.61 11.86 37.63
CA ASN A 698 -22.99 11.98 37.19
C ASN A 698 -23.92 11.09 38.04
N LYS A 699 -25.24 11.25 37.87
CA LYS A 699 -26.24 10.51 38.67
C LYS A 699 -26.05 8.98 38.62
N SER A 700 -25.69 8.42 37.46
CA SER A 700 -25.47 6.97 37.33
C SER A 700 -24.17 6.51 37.98
N GLU A 701 -23.11 7.29 37.88
CA GLU A 701 -21.81 6.98 38.47
C GLU A 701 -21.86 7.10 40.00
N LEU A 702 -22.55 8.11 40.54
CA LEU A 702 -22.78 8.27 41.96
C LEU A 702 -23.56 7.08 42.53
N ARG A 703 -24.54 6.56 41.78
CA ARG A 703 -25.29 5.35 42.18
C ARG A 703 -24.35 4.13 42.28
N ILE A 704 -23.42 3.99 41.34
CA ILE A 704 -22.44 2.88 41.35
C ILE A 704 -21.49 3.02 42.55
N ALA A 705 -20.93 4.21 42.77
CA ALA A 705 -20.04 4.48 43.90
C ALA A 705 -20.71 4.20 45.25
N ASN A 706 -21.96 4.67 45.43
CA ASN A 706 -22.73 4.39 46.64
C ASN A 706 -23.08 2.91 46.81
N THR A 707 -23.34 2.20 45.71
CA THR A 707 -23.55 0.74 45.76
C THR A 707 -22.29 0.00 46.23
N ASP A 708 -21.12 0.45 45.78
CA ASP A 708 -19.83 -0.09 46.21
C ASP A 708 -19.59 0.22 47.70
N LEU A 709 -19.82 1.45 48.16
CA LEU A 709 -19.71 1.83 49.57
C LEU A 709 -20.60 1.00 50.49
N ILE A 710 -21.87 0.79 50.16
CA ILE A 710 -22.79 -0.05 50.94
C ILE A 710 -22.16 -1.44 51.16
N ASN A 711 -21.62 -2.02 50.08
CA ASN A 711 -21.00 -3.34 50.12
C ASN A 711 -19.67 -3.34 50.92
N MET A 712 -18.85 -2.30 50.79
CA MET A 712 -17.58 -2.14 51.53
C MET A 712 -17.81 -2.00 53.03
N TYR A 713 -18.74 -1.15 53.46
CA TYR A 713 -19.13 -1.01 54.86
C TYR A 713 -19.68 -2.33 55.44
N GLY A 714 -20.42 -3.10 54.62
CA GLY A 714 -20.90 -4.43 55.01
C GLY A 714 -19.78 -5.44 55.23
N TYR A 715 -18.76 -5.47 54.36
CA TYR A 715 -17.60 -6.35 54.56
C TYR A 715 -16.77 -5.92 55.76
N TRP A 716 -16.51 -4.63 55.91
CA TRP A 716 -15.73 -4.10 57.04
C TRP A 716 -16.39 -4.36 58.39
N GLY A 717 -17.71 -4.14 58.48
CA GLY A 717 -18.48 -4.45 59.69
C GLY A 717 -18.36 -5.91 60.09
N ASN A 718 -18.41 -6.83 59.13
CA ASN A 718 -18.26 -8.26 59.38
C ASN A 718 -16.83 -8.61 59.80
N GLU A 719 -15.82 -8.00 59.18
CA GLU A 719 -14.42 -8.20 59.53
C GLU A 719 -14.11 -7.76 60.97
N ILE A 720 -14.60 -6.58 61.38
CA ILE A 720 -14.44 -6.09 62.77
C ILE A 720 -14.99 -7.12 63.77
N VAL A 721 -16.13 -7.75 63.45
CA VAL A 721 -16.70 -8.81 64.32
C VAL A 721 -15.79 -10.04 64.39
N GLN A 722 -15.30 -10.52 63.24
CA GLN A 722 -14.54 -11.76 63.17
C GLN A 722 -13.11 -11.61 63.73
N ASN A 723 -12.46 -10.47 63.46
CA ASN A 723 -11.04 -10.27 63.75
C ASN A 723 -10.80 -9.45 65.02
N GLU A 724 -11.60 -8.40 65.27
CA GLU A 724 -11.40 -7.49 66.41
C GLU A 724 -12.33 -7.80 67.60
N GLY A 725 -13.50 -8.38 67.36
CA GLY A 725 -14.53 -8.64 68.39
C GLY A 725 -15.22 -7.37 68.91
N ASP A 726 -15.00 -6.20 68.30
CA ASP A 726 -15.60 -4.93 68.70
C ASP A 726 -16.99 -4.74 68.08
N TYR A 727 -18.01 -5.26 68.78
CA TYR A 727 -19.40 -5.16 68.32
C TYR A 727 -19.89 -3.71 68.21
N GLN A 728 -19.47 -2.78 69.07
CA GLN A 728 -19.93 -1.40 69.01
C GLN A 728 -19.41 -0.69 67.76
N LYS A 729 -18.14 -0.88 67.43
CA LYS A 729 -17.54 -0.37 66.21
C LYS A 729 -18.17 -1.02 64.97
N ALA A 730 -18.38 -2.34 64.98
CA ALA A 730 -19.02 -3.05 63.88
C ALA A 730 -20.45 -2.54 63.60
N ILE A 731 -21.27 -2.35 64.64
CA ILE A 731 -22.62 -1.79 64.54
C ILE A 731 -22.59 -0.42 63.84
N LYS A 732 -21.72 0.50 64.29
CA LYS A 732 -21.58 1.83 63.68
C LYS A 732 -21.21 1.73 62.19
N THR A 733 -20.31 0.81 61.84
CA THR A 733 -19.88 0.59 60.46
C THR A 733 -21.02 0.06 59.59
N PHE A 734 -21.81 -0.91 60.08
CA PHE A 734 -22.98 -1.41 59.37
C PHE A 734 -24.04 -0.32 59.16
N ILE A 735 -24.37 0.43 60.22
CA ILE A 735 -25.37 1.52 60.15
C ILE A 735 -24.94 2.58 59.14
N LYS A 736 -23.65 2.94 59.07
CA LYS A 736 -23.15 3.85 58.03
C LYS A 736 -23.47 3.33 56.62
N GLY A 737 -23.15 2.07 56.34
CA GLY A 737 -23.48 1.45 55.04
C GLY A 737 -24.99 1.47 54.73
N LEU A 738 -25.84 1.16 55.71
CA LEU A 738 -27.30 1.19 55.53
C LEU A 738 -27.83 2.62 55.31
N SER A 739 -27.29 3.61 56.01
CA SER A 739 -27.69 5.02 55.86
C SER A 739 -27.41 5.59 54.46
N ILE A 740 -26.38 5.09 53.76
CA ILE A 740 -26.09 5.46 52.37
C ILE A 740 -27.23 5.00 51.44
N PHE A 741 -27.80 3.81 51.68
CA PHE A 741 -28.97 3.36 50.95
C PHE A 741 -30.18 4.26 51.22
N GLU A 742 -30.43 4.62 52.48
CA GLU A 742 -31.52 5.54 52.85
C GLU A 742 -31.42 6.88 52.11
N TYR A 743 -30.21 7.45 52.06
CA TYR A 743 -29.91 8.65 51.28
C TYR A 743 -30.21 8.47 49.80
N CYS A 744 -29.76 7.37 49.17
CA CYS A 744 -29.97 7.12 47.75
C CYS A 744 -31.45 6.92 47.38
N VAL A 745 -32.24 6.31 48.28
CA VAL A 745 -33.69 6.15 48.09
C VAL A 745 -34.40 7.51 48.15
N ASN A 746 -34.04 8.36 49.11
CA ASN A 746 -34.58 9.72 49.24
C ASN A 746 -34.28 10.57 47.99
N GLU A 747 -33.08 10.46 47.43
CA GLU A 747 -32.65 11.13 46.19
C GLU A 747 -33.20 10.49 44.90
N ARG A 748 -34.01 9.43 45.02
CA ARG A 748 -34.54 8.64 43.89
C ARG A 748 -33.42 8.24 42.93
N ASN A 749 -32.31 7.73 43.48
CA ASN A 749 -31.13 7.30 42.73
C ASN A 749 -30.65 5.90 43.19
N PHE A 750 -31.49 4.89 43.00
CA PHE A 750 -31.20 3.51 43.34
C PHE A 750 -31.60 2.57 42.20
N ASP A 751 -31.09 1.34 42.21
CA ASP A 751 -31.44 0.28 41.27
C ASP A 751 -31.46 -1.09 41.97
N GLY A 752 -31.83 -2.15 41.24
CA GLY A 752 -31.90 -3.50 41.80
C GLY A 752 -30.57 -4.04 42.32
N ARG A 753 -29.42 -3.58 41.78
CA ARG A 753 -28.10 -4.00 42.27
C ARG A 753 -27.83 -3.40 43.65
N MET A 754 -28.13 -2.12 43.82
CA MET A 754 -28.03 -1.44 45.11
C MET A 754 -28.93 -2.11 46.17
N ILE A 755 -30.18 -2.43 45.81
CA ILE A 755 -31.10 -3.15 46.71
C ILE A 755 -30.52 -4.50 47.10
N LYS A 756 -29.94 -5.25 46.16
CA LYS A 756 -29.29 -6.54 46.45
C LYS A 756 -28.14 -6.39 47.44
N LYS A 757 -27.30 -5.36 47.29
CA LYS A 757 -26.18 -5.08 48.21
C LYS A 757 -26.64 -4.58 49.57
N PHE A 758 -27.68 -3.77 49.63
CA PHE A 758 -28.35 -3.36 50.87
C PHE A 758 -28.88 -4.58 51.64
N CYS A 759 -29.67 -5.43 50.98
CA CYS A 759 -30.20 -6.67 51.55
C CYS A 759 -29.08 -7.60 52.05
N SER A 760 -27.99 -7.73 51.30
CA SER A 760 -26.82 -8.54 51.70
C SER A 760 -26.14 -7.96 52.94
N THR A 761 -25.97 -6.64 53.00
CA THR A 761 -25.32 -5.95 54.12
C THR A 761 -26.16 -6.05 55.39
N LEU A 762 -27.47 -5.82 55.26
CA LEU A 762 -28.44 -6.00 56.35
C LEU A 762 -28.46 -7.45 56.85
N LYS A 763 -28.41 -8.43 55.94
CA LYS A 763 -28.29 -9.85 56.30
C LYS A 763 -27.06 -10.11 57.17
N THR A 764 -25.91 -9.62 56.73
CA THR A 764 -24.64 -9.82 57.43
C THR A 764 -24.66 -9.12 58.79
N PHE A 765 -25.20 -7.91 58.87
CA PHE A 765 -25.35 -7.18 60.13
C PHE A 765 -26.15 -7.97 61.17
N ILE A 766 -27.31 -8.50 60.78
CA ILE A 766 -28.19 -9.27 61.68
C ILE A 766 -27.53 -10.58 62.12
N LYS A 767 -26.76 -11.24 61.25
CA LYS A 767 -26.09 -12.51 61.56
C LYS A 767 -24.83 -12.35 62.39
N ALA A 768 -24.06 -11.30 62.14
CA ALA A 768 -22.74 -11.11 62.74
C ALA A 768 -22.83 -10.59 64.17
N ILE A 769 -23.84 -9.78 64.50
CA ILE A 769 -23.98 -9.18 65.83
C ILE A 769 -24.89 -10.03 66.72
N PRO A 770 -24.40 -10.55 67.86
CA PRO A 770 -25.23 -11.29 68.81
C PRO A 770 -26.35 -10.41 69.36
N LYS A 771 -27.52 -11.02 69.64
CA LYS A 771 -28.72 -10.32 70.13
C LYS A 771 -28.44 -9.37 71.30
N ILE A 772 -27.65 -9.83 72.28
CA ILE A 772 -27.30 -9.07 73.50
C ILE A 772 -26.60 -7.74 73.22
N HIS A 773 -25.88 -7.66 72.10
CA HIS A 773 -25.15 -6.46 71.69
C HIS A 773 -25.92 -5.60 70.70
N ASN A 774 -27.10 -6.03 70.24
CA ASN A 774 -27.89 -5.33 69.22
C ASN A 774 -29.25 -4.82 69.72
N GLU A 775 -29.54 -4.94 71.03
CA GLU A 775 -30.84 -4.57 71.62
C GLU A 775 -31.21 -3.09 71.37
N ASP A 776 -30.23 -2.18 71.46
CA ASP A 776 -30.43 -0.75 71.25
C ASP A 776 -30.74 -0.37 69.79
N ASN A 777 -30.44 -1.26 68.82
CA ASN A 777 -30.67 -0.99 67.38
C ASN A 777 -31.89 -1.71 66.82
N LEU A 778 -32.65 -2.43 67.65
CA LEU A 778 -33.81 -3.21 67.20
C LEU A 778 -34.89 -2.35 66.55
N GLU A 779 -35.17 -1.17 67.14
CA GLU A 779 -36.18 -0.27 66.57
C GLU A 779 -35.71 0.30 65.23
N TYR A 780 -34.43 0.64 65.09
CA TYR A 780 -33.86 1.06 63.80
C TYR A 780 -33.98 -0.03 62.73
N ILE A 781 -33.63 -1.28 63.05
CA ILE A 781 -33.77 -2.41 62.13
C ILE A 781 -35.24 -2.59 61.73
N LYS A 782 -36.17 -2.54 62.69
CA LYS A 782 -37.60 -2.65 62.43
C LYS A 782 -38.12 -1.53 61.52
N GLU A 783 -37.71 -0.29 61.79
CA GLU A 783 -38.06 0.87 60.95
C GLU A 783 -37.56 0.72 59.51
N LEU A 784 -36.35 0.18 59.29
CA LEU A 784 -35.85 -0.09 57.94
C LEU A 784 -36.76 -1.02 57.14
N PHE A 785 -37.26 -2.09 57.76
CA PHE A 785 -38.18 -3.03 57.09
C PHE A 785 -39.55 -2.40 56.80
N ILE A 786 -40.06 -1.55 57.70
CA ILE A 786 -41.35 -0.86 57.50
C ILE A 786 -41.23 0.21 56.42
N LYS A 787 -40.20 1.05 56.51
CA LYS A 787 -40.00 2.22 55.64
C LYS A 787 -39.64 1.84 54.20
N TYR A 788 -38.90 0.74 54.02
CA TYR A 788 -38.39 0.30 52.73
C TYR A 788 -39.03 -1.02 52.25
N ASP A 789 -40.24 -1.34 52.72
CA ASP A 789 -40.95 -2.59 52.41
C ASP A 789 -41.13 -2.80 50.89
N ASP A 790 -41.44 -1.73 50.15
CA ASP A 790 -41.61 -1.72 48.70
C ASP A 790 -40.29 -2.02 47.97
N GLN A 791 -39.18 -1.40 48.39
CA GLN A 791 -37.87 -1.63 47.78
C GLN A 791 -37.35 -3.03 48.11
N LEU A 792 -37.56 -3.50 49.34
CA LEU A 792 -37.23 -4.87 49.74
C LEU A 792 -38.04 -5.88 48.93
N ALA A 793 -39.30 -5.59 48.58
CA ALA A 793 -40.16 -6.48 47.79
C ALA A 793 -39.63 -6.75 46.38
N LEU A 794 -38.79 -5.86 45.85
CA LEU A 794 -38.11 -6.05 44.56
C LEU A 794 -36.98 -7.08 44.63
N ASN A 795 -36.62 -7.57 45.82
CA ASN A 795 -35.59 -8.58 46.03
C ASN A 795 -36.20 -9.91 46.49
N GLN A 796 -35.81 -11.00 45.84
CA GLN A 796 -36.23 -12.37 46.16
C GLN A 796 -35.89 -12.77 47.61
N SER A 797 -34.93 -12.11 48.26
CA SER A 797 -34.53 -12.41 49.63
C SER A 797 -35.43 -11.81 50.72
N LYS A 798 -36.47 -11.02 50.39
CA LYS A 798 -37.31 -10.33 51.41
C LYS A 798 -37.86 -11.29 52.46
N THR A 799 -38.55 -12.35 52.05
CA THR A 799 -39.17 -13.32 52.96
C THR A 799 -38.13 -13.96 53.89
N TYR A 800 -36.98 -14.36 53.33
CA TYR A 800 -35.89 -14.92 54.11
C TYR A 800 -35.34 -13.91 55.14
N LEU A 801 -35.16 -12.65 54.75
CA LEU A 801 -34.70 -11.60 55.64
C LEU A 801 -35.71 -11.29 56.75
N SER A 802 -36.99 -11.18 56.42
CA SER A 802 -38.06 -10.94 57.40
C SER A 802 -38.15 -12.08 58.43
N ASN A 803 -38.06 -13.34 57.99
CA ASN A 803 -38.05 -14.49 58.88
C ASN A 803 -36.82 -14.48 59.79
N MET A 804 -35.64 -14.17 59.24
CA MET A 804 -34.40 -14.11 60.00
C MET A 804 -34.42 -13.01 61.08
N VAL A 805 -35.03 -11.86 60.81
CA VAL A 805 -35.23 -10.81 61.83
C VAL A 805 -36.26 -11.26 62.88
N GLY A 806 -37.32 -11.94 62.46
CA GLY A 806 -38.30 -12.55 63.37
C GLY A 806 -37.67 -13.56 64.32
N GLU A 807 -36.81 -14.46 63.81
CA GLU A 807 -36.07 -15.44 64.61
C GLU A 807 -35.03 -14.78 65.52
N ALA A 808 -34.26 -13.82 65.01
CA ALA A 808 -33.19 -13.17 65.78
C ALA A 808 -33.71 -12.28 66.91
N TYR A 809 -34.86 -11.63 66.73
CA TYR A 809 -35.32 -10.56 67.62
C TYR A 809 -36.77 -10.67 68.10
N GLY A 810 -37.55 -11.66 67.63
CA GLY A 810 -38.95 -11.83 68.00
C GLY A 810 -39.88 -10.78 67.37
N ILE A 811 -39.49 -10.20 66.23
CA ILE A 811 -40.24 -9.14 65.53
C ILE A 811 -41.11 -9.76 64.44
N GLU A 812 -42.44 -9.68 64.58
CA GLU A 812 -43.36 -10.10 63.52
C GLU A 812 -43.66 -8.95 62.55
N PHE A 813 -43.22 -9.10 61.30
CA PHE A 813 -43.64 -8.21 60.21
C PHE A 813 -44.97 -8.71 59.65
N ILE A 814 -46.07 -8.09 60.09
CA ILE A 814 -47.40 -8.30 59.50
C ILE A 814 -47.39 -7.66 58.11
N SER A 815 -47.10 -8.46 57.10
CA SER A 815 -47.38 -8.10 55.71
C SER A 815 -48.90 -7.89 55.58
N LYS A 816 -49.35 -6.68 55.26
CA LYS A 816 -50.72 -6.47 54.79
C LYS A 816 -50.90 -7.22 53.46
N VAL A 817 -51.32 -8.48 53.54
CA VAL A 817 -51.77 -9.24 52.37
C VAL A 817 -53.28 -9.13 52.37
N ASN A 818 -53.83 -8.21 51.56
CA ASN A 818 -55.21 -8.35 51.09
C ASN A 818 -55.23 -9.50 50.07
N GLY A 819 -55.15 -10.73 50.57
CA GLY A 819 -55.19 -11.94 49.77
C GLY A 819 -56.64 -12.32 49.48
N LEU A 820 -56.89 -12.91 48.32
CA LEU A 820 -58.14 -13.61 48.04
C LEU A 820 -58.20 -14.84 48.94
N GLN A 821 -59.41 -15.21 49.39
CA GLN A 821 -59.61 -16.36 50.27
C GLN A 821 -60.08 -17.58 49.49
N GLY A 822 -59.67 -18.76 49.96
CA GLY A 822 -60.08 -20.04 49.42
C GLY A 822 -59.81 -21.15 50.43
N PHE A 823 -60.09 -22.40 50.03
CA PHE A 823 -59.88 -23.57 50.87
C PHE A 823 -59.09 -24.63 50.11
N ILE A 824 -58.27 -25.40 50.81
CA ILE A 824 -57.54 -26.51 50.20
C ILE A 824 -58.49 -27.63 49.83
N ASN A 825 -58.49 -28.02 48.55
CA ASN A 825 -59.36 -29.07 48.03
C ASN A 825 -58.62 -30.40 47.89
N ARG A 826 -57.43 -30.38 47.27
CA ARG A 826 -56.64 -31.57 47.00
C ARG A 826 -55.17 -31.30 47.24
N ILE A 827 -54.49 -32.25 47.87
CA ILE A 827 -53.05 -32.16 48.16
C ILE A 827 -52.34 -33.35 47.52
N ASN A 828 -51.23 -33.09 46.84
CA ASN A 828 -50.33 -34.12 46.36
C ASN A 828 -48.94 -33.90 46.98
N PRO A 829 -48.62 -34.57 48.10
CA PRO A 829 -47.37 -34.37 48.82
C PRO A 829 -46.14 -34.81 48.02
N THR A 830 -46.25 -35.89 47.22
CA THR A 830 -45.12 -36.42 46.43
C THR A 830 -44.75 -35.52 45.26
N MET A 831 -45.71 -34.78 44.71
CA MET A 831 -45.48 -33.79 43.65
C MET A 831 -45.35 -32.35 44.18
N HIS A 832 -45.36 -32.16 45.50
CA HIS A 832 -45.25 -30.86 46.15
C HIS A 832 -46.24 -29.81 45.59
N LEU A 833 -47.50 -30.19 45.43
CA LEU A 833 -48.56 -29.30 44.91
C LEU A 833 -49.88 -29.51 45.64
N ALA A 834 -50.73 -28.48 45.62
CA ALA A 834 -52.10 -28.54 46.08
C ALA A 834 -53.03 -27.73 45.15
N PHE A 835 -54.33 -27.80 45.41
CA PHE A 835 -55.35 -27.03 44.71
C PHE A 835 -56.23 -26.28 45.72
N ILE A 836 -56.43 -24.98 45.47
CA ILE A 836 -57.28 -24.10 46.27
C ILE A 836 -58.60 -23.93 45.53
N THR A 837 -59.72 -24.32 46.13
CA THR A 837 -61.04 -23.97 45.59
C THR A 837 -61.37 -22.54 45.98
N ILE A 838 -61.69 -21.72 44.98
CA ILE A 838 -62.02 -20.31 45.14
C ILE A 838 -63.54 -20.12 45.14
N SER A 839 -64.03 -18.90 45.42
CA SER A 839 -65.46 -18.61 45.63
C SER A 839 -66.39 -18.95 44.45
N ASP A 840 -65.87 -19.10 43.23
CA ASP A 840 -66.64 -19.49 42.04
C ASP A 840 -66.67 -21.02 41.78
N GLY A 841 -66.07 -21.82 42.69
CA GLY A 841 -66.00 -23.27 42.59
C GLY A 841 -64.87 -23.82 41.71
N THR A 842 -64.00 -22.96 41.18
CA THR A 842 -62.84 -23.40 40.39
C THR A 842 -61.63 -23.75 41.26
N ASP A 843 -60.89 -24.77 40.84
CA ASP A 843 -59.65 -25.20 41.48
C ASP A 843 -58.45 -24.44 40.91
N LEU A 844 -57.76 -23.70 41.77
CA LEU A 844 -56.55 -22.96 41.43
C LEU A 844 -55.31 -23.75 41.87
N TYR A 845 -54.41 -24.00 40.93
CA TYR A 845 -53.15 -24.71 41.19
C TYR A 845 -52.23 -23.91 42.13
N VAL A 846 -51.62 -24.57 43.12
CA VAL A 846 -50.56 -24.02 43.97
C VAL A 846 -49.40 -24.99 44.11
N ASN A 847 -48.17 -24.48 44.01
CA ASN A 847 -46.95 -25.26 44.29
C ASN A 847 -46.56 -25.12 45.77
N ALA A 848 -45.92 -26.11 46.38
CA ALA A 848 -45.45 -26.03 47.76
C ALA A 848 -44.53 -24.81 48.00
N ASN A 849 -43.75 -24.40 47.01
CA ASN A 849 -42.88 -23.21 47.09
C ASN A 849 -43.65 -21.88 47.08
N SER A 850 -44.95 -21.91 46.79
CA SER A 850 -45.83 -20.75 46.87
C SER A 850 -46.32 -20.48 48.29
N PHE A 851 -46.13 -21.40 49.24
CA PHE A 851 -46.51 -21.21 50.65
C PHE A 851 -45.45 -20.36 51.37
N ARG A 852 -45.90 -19.56 52.34
CA ARG A 852 -45.04 -18.66 53.12
C ARG A 852 -43.97 -19.43 53.91
N TYR A 853 -44.35 -20.54 54.53
CA TYR A 853 -43.42 -21.49 55.12
C TYR A 853 -43.60 -22.88 54.53
N ARG A 854 -42.49 -23.59 54.31
CA ARG A 854 -42.54 -24.97 53.78
C ARG A 854 -43.26 -25.93 54.73
N THR A 855 -43.14 -25.68 56.03
CA THR A 855 -43.86 -26.37 57.10
C THR A 855 -45.38 -26.22 57.00
N ASP A 856 -45.87 -25.12 56.42
CA ASP A 856 -47.31 -24.92 56.23
C ASP A 856 -47.86 -25.91 55.20
N PHE A 857 -47.10 -26.20 54.14
CA PHE A 857 -47.46 -27.20 53.14
C PHE A 857 -47.36 -28.63 53.70
N GLU A 858 -46.34 -28.90 54.53
CA GLU A 858 -46.13 -30.23 55.13
C GLU A 858 -47.22 -30.59 56.14
N ASN A 859 -47.83 -29.60 56.81
CA ASN A 859 -48.92 -29.80 57.77
C ASN A 859 -50.32 -29.55 57.18
N LEU A 860 -50.40 -29.27 55.87
CA LEU A 860 -51.62 -28.87 55.17
C LEU A 860 -52.65 -30.00 55.14
N LYS A 861 -53.92 -29.66 55.36
CA LYS A 861 -55.06 -30.59 55.28
C LYS A 861 -56.11 -30.09 54.30
N GLU A 862 -56.83 -31.04 53.69
CA GLU A 862 -58.01 -30.71 52.89
C GLU A 862 -59.06 -30.03 53.78
N GLY A 863 -59.57 -28.89 53.34
CA GLY A 863 -60.48 -28.02 54.08
C GLY A 863 -59.82 -26.84 54.81
N ASP A 864 -58.48 -26.77 54.87
CA ASP A 864 -57.79 -25.64 55.50
C ASP A 864 -58.10 -24.32 54.77
N ARG A 865 -58.35 -23.26 55.55
CA ARG A 865 -58.52 -21.91 55.01
C ARG A 865 -57.17 -21.36 54.62
N VAL A 866 -57.14 -20.72 53.45
CA VAL A 866 -55.94 -20.08 52.95
C VAL A 866 -56.26 -18.71 52.38
N SER A 867 -55.33 -17.77 52.59
CA SER A 867 -55.28 -16.53 51.84
C SER A 867 -54.17 -16.64 50.78
N TYR A 868 -54.41 -16.12 49.59
CA TYR A 868 -53.49 -16.24 48.45
C TYR A 868 -53.56 -15.02 47.52
N GLN A 869 -52.57 -14.91 46.62
CA GLN A 869 -52.57 -13.96 45.51
C GLN A 869 -52.64 -14.70 44.17
N LEU A 870 -53.30 -14.10 43.17
CA LEU A 870 -53.34 -14.65 41.82
C LEU A 870 -52.00 -14.42 41.11
N GLY A 871 -51.38 -15.50 40.66
CA GLY A 871 -50.21 -15.52 39.80
C GLY A 871 -50.50 -16.23 38.46
N GLN A 872 -49.47 -16.34 37.63
CA GLN A 872 -49.54 -17.03 36.35
C GLN A 872 -48.28 -17.85 36.11
N ASN A 873 -48.43 -19.10 35.67
CA ASN A 873 -47.34 -19.99 35.27
C ASN A 873 -47.52 -20.44 33.81
N LYS A 874 -46.63 -21.30 33.31
CA LYS A 874 -46.67 -21.83 31.93
C LYS A 874 -47.95 -22.62 31.59
N LEU A 875 -48.73 -23.03 32.60
CA LEU A 875 -49.96 -23.83 32.46
C LEU A 875 -51.25 -23.04 32.73
N GLY A 876 -51.16 -21.77 33.18
CA GLY A 876 -52.32 -20.92 33.41
C GLY A 876 -52.25 -20.12 34.71
N LYS A 877 -53.43 -19.70 35.21
CA LYS A 877 -53.56 -18.98 36.48
C LYS A 877 -53.23 -19.91 37.66
N CYS A 878 -52.46 -19.44 38.63
CA CYS A 878 -52.06 -20.20 39.81
C CYS A 878 -52.11 -19.33 41.08
N ALA A 879 -52.05 -19.96 42.25
CA ALA A 879 -51.93 -19.26 43.51
C ALA A 879 -50.46 -19.08 43.90
N ILE A 880 -50.12 -17.87 44.34
CA ILE A 880 -48.80 -17.49 44.86
C ILE A 880 -48.96 -16.79 46.21
N ASN A 881 -47.91 -16.77 47.03
CA ASN A 881 -47.91 -16.16 48.37
C ASN A 881 -49.05 -16.67 49.27
N VAL A 882 -49.18 -18.00 49.36
CA VAL A 882 -50.25 -18.67 50.09
C VAL A 882 -49.92 -18.74 51.58
N ILE A 883 -50.90 -18.39 52.41
CA ILE A 883 -50.83 -18.41 53.88
C ILE A 883 -52.00 -19.23 54.39
N VAL A 884 -51.72 -20.23 55.22
CA VAL A 884 -52.75 -21.01 55.93
C VAL A 884 -53.25 -20.17 57.11
N GLU A 885 -54.58 -19.99 57.21
CA GLU A 885 -55.24 -19.15 58.24
C GLU A 885 -55.47 -19.87 59.56
#